data_AF-A0A933VX90-F1
#
_entry.id   AF-A0A933VX90-F1
#
_cell.length_a   1.000
_cell.length_b   1.000
_cell.length_c   1.000
_cell.angle_alpha   90.00
_cell.angle_beta   90.00
_cell.angle_gamma   90.00
#
_symmetry.space_group_name_H-M   'P 1'
#
loop_
_entity.id
_entity.type
_entity.pdbx_description
1 polymer ?
#
loop_
_entity_poly.entity_id
_entity_poly.type
_entity_poly.pdbx_seq_one_letter_code
_entity_poly.pdbx_strand_id
1 'polypeptide(L)'
;MNYDPIMWLVVKKLRVIAIAVLIAFTAQSLNLELLRRSAYAEEPPPPPPSENPVGDADKLFENIEKTIRSISDELAASQAYTTEMTLLETQKATLDGLEPQIVSQLDSKRAELVTKSLPALILSRHDSYASGLQQKIDSVQQHMTEIIAQKEVPSALDLEIQEAINYFEMNFHRPATGVDTETLPHRDSNINKEGPLAFRHIGRRTMLAYAGSSINNIMEGVTSPLPLTGVPVEADSNTDYPEVAVTPEIEALAEMLENNPVKIYQYVHDNFKYEPYYGLIKNAHLTLMDGAGNDADLASLLITLLRASGYPARYVYGTINLPIELAEQLIGIEDPNLVLTAFLDNNIPAELVTSGGQITGILIDHAWVRVYLDAFPYRGAYNIENEAWVTLDPSFKFIEYVPSREVADEVGVDPVTFLQDITLQAVVDAANQYATGLPHDFIIDRLLEWGGDVQAFAGMNGLEPVELFRTQVITGEEYGILPLSLPYTVNSLQGAFSQLPSTVKYQVEVEVEDVNGLSLLSYSTDTVSLAGKRVTLSYAPATADDAAVMNAYRNETEMPAYIVDLKPRLIVEDHVVATGPSVSMGYDQRLKVTFTAPFGNPESVTDLVRAGSYNAIALNLQNVSGGYLEERLSRLADAREGYERGSSFITRDDLIGETLNCIGLNYFYQVDKLNEITAGSLGVLISREPSMALVSYELKRIGELVDPYTATAPAVTIDVDRDVYIPISTTGSPVAENQFLITSALASSALEHICLEQSLRGTAISTVRMIQAANETFMPIYTIDSANINSVLPNLVDMS
;
A
#
# COMPACT_ATOMS: atom_id res chain seq x y z
N MET A 1 -30.40 10.86 -12.45
CA MET A 1 -29.80 11.03 -13.80
C MET A 1 -30.32 9.90 -14.67
N ASN A 2 -30.88 10.19 -15.84
CA ASN A 2 -31.29 9.16 -16.82
C ASN A 2 -30.04 8.66 -17.55
N TYR A 3 -29.55 7.47 -17.20
CA TYR A 3 -28.40 6.84 -17.84
C TYR A 3 -28.84 6.09 -19.12
N ASP A 4 -28.04 6.22 -20.19
CA ASP A 4 -28.27 5.57 -21.48
C ASP A 4 -28.06 4.03 -21.37
N PRO A 5 -29.05 3.19 -21.73
CA PRO A 5 -28.95 1.73 -21.66
C PRO A 5 -27.80 1.14 -22.49
N ILE A 6 -27.35 1.81 -23.56
CA ILE A 6 -26.28 1.32 -24.44
C ILE A 6 -24.92 1.48 -23.76
N MET A 7 -24.70 2.61 -23.08
CA MET A 7 -23.51 2.86 -22.25
C MET A 7 -23.41 1.85 -21.10
N TRP A 8 -24.54 1.49 -20.48
CA TRP A 8 -24.58 0.50 -19.42
C TRP A 8 -24.26 -0.94 -19.90
N LEU A 9 -24.53 -1.25 -21.17
CA LEU A 9 -24.20 -2.54 -21.79
C LEU A 9 -22.68 -2.69 -22.04
N VAL A 10 -22.04 -1.64 -22.56
CA VAL A 10 -20.59 -1.60 -22.81
C VAL A 10 -19.81 -1.71 -21.49
N VAL A 11 -20.29 -1.04 -20.45
CA VAL A 11 -19.74 -1.06 -19.09
C VAL A 11 -19.73 -2.48 -18.48
N LYS A 12 -20.71 -3.32 -18.79
CA LYS A 12 -20.76 -4.71 -18.29
C LYS A 12 -19.86 -5.66 -19.09
N LYS A 13 -19.67 -5.43 -20.40
CA LYS A 13 -18.76 -6.22 -21.26
C LYS A 13 -17.32 -6.13 -20.76
N LEU A 14 -16.87 -4.92 -20.45
CA LEU A 14 -15.46 -4.64 -20.14
C LEU A 14 -15.04 -5.16 -18.75
N ARG A 15 -15.94 -5.13 -17.75
CA ARG A 15 -15.69 -5.71 -16.40
C ARG A 15 -15.36 -7.20 -16.47
N VAL A 16 -16.12 -7.94 -17.26
CA VAL A 16 -16.01 -9.40 -17.36
C VAL A 16 -14.70 -9.83 -18.01
N ILE A 17 -14.28 -9.11 -19.05
CA ILE A 17 -13.07 -9.42 -19.81
C ILE A 17 -11.82 -9.16 -18.97
N ALA A 18 -11.75 -8.03 -18.26
CA ALA A 18 -10.61 -7.74 -17.38
C ALA A 18 -10.39 -8.83 -16.32
N ILE A 19 -11.48 -9.31 -15.71
CA ILE A 19 -11.43 -10.40 -14.72
C ILE A 19 -11.02 -11.73 -15.37
N ALA A 20 -11.58 -12.06 -16.54
CA ALA A 20 -11.21 -13.26 -17.30
C ALA A 20 -9.71 -13.28 -17.66
N VAL A 21 -9.15 -12.14 -18.08
CA VAL A 21 -7.73 -12.00 -18.42
C VAL A 21 -6.85 -12.17 -17.18
N LEU A 22 -7.25 -11.64 -16.02
CA LEU A 22 -6.53 -11.85 -14.75
C LEU A 22 -6.48 -13.34 -14.38
N ILE A 23 -7.60 -14.06 -14.51
CA ILE A 23 -7.66 -15.50 -14.24
C ILE A 23 -6.71 -16.28 -15.16
N ALA A 24 -6.66 -15.91 -16.45
CA ALA A 24 -5.70 -16.49 -17.39
C ALA A 24 -4.23 -16.19 -16.99
N PHE A 25 -3.96 -14.95 -16.56
CA PHE A 25 -2.63 -14.49 -16.19
C PHE A 25 -2.13 -15.12 -14.87
N THR A 26 -2.98 -15.23 -13.85
CA THR A 26 -2.66 -15.87 -12.57
C THR A 26 -2.46 -17.38 -12.68
N ALA A 27 -3.02 -18.03 -13.72
CA ALA A 27 -2.75 -19.43 -14.03
C ALA A 27 -1.39 -19.66 -14.71
N GLN A 28 -0.83 -18.64 -15.38
CA GLN A 28 0.46 -18.72 -16.10
C GLN A 28 1.63 -18.12 -15.33
N SER A 29 1.40 -17.06 -14.56
CA SER A 29 2.45 -16.26 -13.95
C SER A 29 2.74 -16.70 -12.53
N LEU A 30 4.02 -17.01 -12.30
CA LEU A 30 4.68 -17.34 -11.04
C LEU A 30 4.60 -18.80 -10.62
N ASN A 31 5.78 -19.41 -10.68
CA ASN A 31 6.15 -20.63 -9.97
C ASN A 31 6.22 -20.31 -8.45
N LEU A 32 5.05 -20.01 -7.84
CA LEU A 32 4.84 -19.64 -6.43
C LEU A 32 5.23 -20.75 -5.43
N GLU A 33 5.82 -21.83 -5.93
CA GLU A 33 6.33 -22.96 -5.15
C GLU A 33 7.33 -22.51 -4.07
N LEU A 34 8.06 -21.41 -4.29
CA LEU A 34 8.99 -20.84 -3.30
C LEU A 34 8.27 -20.17 -2.11
N LEU A 35 7.25 -19.33 -2.35
CA LEU A 35 6.39 -18.77 -1.30
C LEU A 35 5.64 -19.89 -0.55
N ARG A 36 5.06 -20.85 -1.28
CA ARG A 36 4.36 -22.03 -0.74
C ARG A 36 5.22 -22.98 0.09
N ARG A 37 6.55 -22.92 -0.05
CA ARG A 37 7.52 -23.69 0.74
C ARG A 37 8.09 -22.89 1.90
N SER A 38 7.89 -21.57 1.94
CA SER A 38 8.36 -20.68 3.02
C SER A 38 7.38 -20.62 4.20
N ALA A 39 6.09 -20.89 3.94
CA ALA A 39 5.08 -21.13 4.97
C ALA A 39 5.19 -22.58 5.49
N TYR A 40 5.16 -22.72 6.82
CA TYR A 40 5.51 -23.91 7.59
C TYR A 40 4.70 -25.21 7.29
N ALA A 41 5.19 -26.29 7.91
CA ALA A 41 4.64 -27.65 7.93
C ALA A 41 3.13 -27.70 8.24
N GLU A 42 2.47 -28.76 7.75
CA GLU A 42 1.05 -29.10 7.96
C GLU A 42 0.53 -28.63 9.32
N GLU A 43 -0.54 -27.81 9.30
CA GLU A 43 -1.24 -27.38 10.51
C GLU A 43 -1.73 -28.62 11.28
N PRO A 44 -1.26 -28.86 12.52
CA PRO A 44 -1.99 -29.72 13.43
C PRO A 44 -3.34 -29.04 13.73
N PRO A 45 -4.41 -29.81 13.95
CA PRO A 45 -5.71 -29.25 14.31
C PRO A 45 -5.57 -28.31 15.51
N PRO A 46 -6.35 -27.21 15.57
CA PRO A 46 -6.29 -26.30 16.70
C PRO A 46 -6.45 -27.12 17.99
N PRO A 47 -5.54 -26.95 18.97
CA PRO A 47 -5.70 -27.63 20.24
C PRO A 47 -7.08 -27.24 20.80
N PRO A 48 -7.80 -28.18 21.46
CA PRO A 48 -9.04 -27.85 22.13
C PRO A 48 -8.76 -26.66 23.09
N PRO A 49 -9.70 -25.72 23.26
CA PRO A 49 -9.49 -24.57 24.13
C PRO A 49 -9.08 -25.08 25.50
N SER A 50 -7.84 -24.80 25.90
CA SER A 50 -7.43 -24.94 27.29
C SER A 50 -8.26 -23.94 28.09
N GLU A 51 -8.81 -24.36 29.23
CA GLU A 51 -9.41 -23.44 30.19
C GLU A 51 -8.41 -22.30 30.44
N ASN A 52 -8.81 -21.06 30.12
CA ASN A 52 -7.97 -19.88 30.30
C ASN A 52 -8.69 -18.87 31.20
N PRO A 53 -8.63 -19.07 32.54
CA PRO A 53 -9.33 -18.23 33.50
C PRO A 53 -9.03 -16.73 33.36
N VAL A 54 -7.79 -16.35 33.00
CA VAL A 54 -7.44 -14.93 32.75
C VAL A 54 -8.18 -14.38 31.52
N GLY A 55 -8.24 -15.15 30.43
CA GLY A 55 -8.99 -14.75 29.23
C GLY A 55 -10.51 -14.73 29.45
N ASP A 56 -11.03 -15.65 30.25
CA ASP A 56 -12.45 -15.68 30.63
C ASP A 56 -12.81 -14.49 31.52
N ALA A 57 -11.93 -14.10 32.44
CA ALA A 57 -12.09 -12.91 33.27
C ALA A 57 -12.06 -11.62 32.45
N ASP A 58 -11.17 -11.53 31.45
CA ASP A 58 -11.07 -10.37 30.56
C ASP A 58 -12.39 -10.11 29.80
N LYS A 59 -12.97 -11.16 29.19
CA LYS A 59 -14.31 -11.08 28.56
C LYS A 59 -15.41 -10.76 29.57
N LEU A 60 -15.31 -11.30 30.78
CA LEU A 60 -16.28 -11.04 31.83
C LEU A 60 -16.23 -9.57 32.28
N PHE A 61 -15.05 -8.98 32.39
CA PHE A 61 -14.89 -7.56 32.72
C PHE A 61 -15.53 -6.65 31.66
N GLU A 62 -15.34 -6.95 30.37
CA GLU A 62 -15.98 -6.19 29.29
C GLU A 62 -17.52 -6.27 29.40
N ASN A 63 -18.04 -7.48 29.65
CA ASN A 63 -19.48 -7.68 29.82
C ASN A 63 -20.02 -7.01 31.10
N ILE A 64 -19.25 -6.98 32.18
CA ILE A 64 -19.60 -6.27 33.42
C ILE A 64 -19.68 -4.77 33.13
N GLU A 65 -18.69 -4.18 32.45
CA GLU A 65 -18.71 -2.76 32.10
C GLU A 65 -19.93 -2.43 31.22
N LYS A 66 -20.22 -3.25 30.20
CA LYS A 66 -21.41 -3.10 29.34
C LYS A 66 -22.70 -3.15 30.16
N THR A 67 -22.85 -4.12 31.07
CA THR A 67 -24.02 -4.20 31.96
C THR A 67 -24.14 -2.96 32.84
N ILE A 68 -23.05 -2.50 33.46
CA ILE A 68 -23.06 -1.30 34.32
C ILE A 68 -23.49 -0.06 33.52
N ARG A 69 -22.98 0.11 32.29
CA ARG A 69 -23.38 1.20 31.40
C ARG A 69 -24.85 1.09 30.99
N SER A 70 -25.34 -0.11 30.69
CA SER A 70 -26.77 -0.34 30.40
C SER A 70 -27.68 0.08 31.57
N ILE A 71 -27.30 -0.29 32.81
CA ILE A 71 -28.03 0.16 34.02
C ILE A 71 -27.99 1.68 34.14
N SER A 72 -26.85 2.31 33.85
CA SER A 72 -26.72 3.78 33.85
C SER A 72 -27.70 4.44 32.87
N ASP A 73 -27.78 3.91 31.65
CA ASP A 73 -28.63 4.46 30.58
C ASP A 73 -30.12 4.31 30.91
N GLU A 74 -30.52 3.15 31.43
CA GLU A 74 -31.90 2.89 31.86
C GLU A 74 -32.30 3.75 33.06
N LEU A 75 -31.40 3.90 34.03
CA LEU A 75 -31.61 4.77 35.20
C LEU A 75 -31.81 6.23 34.76
N ALA A 76 -30.98 6.72 33.84
CA ALA A 76 -31.11 8.06 33.26
C ALA A 76 -32.41 8.23 32.46
N ALA A 77 -32.84 7.19 31.74
CA ALA A 77 -34.09 7.15 30.99
C ALA A 77 -35.34 6.93 31.87
N SER A 78 -35.17 6.76 33.20
CA SER A 78 -36.25 6.39 34.13
C SER A 78 -36.97 5.08 33.74
N GLN A 79 -36.23 4.14 33.15
CA GLN A 79 -36.68 2.81 32.78
C GLN A 79 -36.35 1.79 33.89
N ALA A 80 -36.91 0.57 33.78
CA ALA A 80 -36.66 -0.49 34.75
C ALA A 80 -35.38 -1.26 34.36
N TYR A 81 -34.47 -1.42 35.32
CA TYR A 81 -33.15 -2.07 35.15
C TYR A 81 -33.03 -3.42 35.88
N THR A 82 -34.17 -4.07 36.17
CA THR A 82 -34.21 -5.30 36.97
C THR A 82 -33.52 -6.48 36.27
N THR A 83 -33.56 -6.51 34.93
CA THR A 83 -32.97 -7.59 34.12
C THR A 83 -31.45 -7.49 34.16
N GLU A 84 -30.95 -6.29 33.93
CA GLU A 84 -29.56 -5.87 33.90
C GLU A 84 -28.93 -6.04 35.29
N MET A 85 -29.67 -5.70 36.36
CA MET A 85 -29.25 -5.94 37.74
C MET A 85 -29.13 -7.45 38.05
N THR A 86 -30.05 -8.28 37.56
CA THR A 86 -29.97 -9.74 37.72
C THR A 86 -28.79 -10.32 36.93
N LEU A 87 -28.52 -9.77 35.75
CA LEU A 87 -27.34 -10.11 34.96
C LEU A 87 -26.06 -9.74 35.69
N LEU A 88 -25.99 -8.56 36.31
CA LEU A 88 -24.84 -8.11 37.10
C LEU A 88 -24.60 -9.01 38.33
N GLU A 89 -25.65 -9.39 39.06
CA GLU A 89 -25.57 -10.37 40.17
C GLU A 89 -25.01 -11.72 39.69
N THR A 90 -25.41 -12.17 38.51
CA THR A 90 -24.92 -13.41 37.88
C THR A 90 -23.45 -13.30 37.48
N GLN A 91 -23.08 -12.20 36.80
CA GLN A 91 -21.71 -11.90 36.41
C GLN A 91 -20.78 -11.83 37.63
N LYS A 92 -21.25 -11.27 38.76
CA LYS A 92 -20.49 -11.22 40.00
C LYS A 92 -20.19 -12.63 40.52
N ALA A 93 -21.20 -13.49 40.57
CA ALA A 93 -21.03 -14.88 41.01
C ALA A 93 -20.07 -15.66 40.10
N THR A 94 -20.09 -15.38 38.78
CA THR A 94 -19.12 -15.94 37.84
C THR A 94 -17.70 -15.45 38.13
N LEU A 95 -17.50 -14.16 38.40
CA LEU A 95 -16.18 -13.58 38.73
C LEU A 95 -15.62 -14.20 40.02
N ASP A 96 -16.45 -14.30 41.07
CA ASP A 96 -16.09 -14.93 42.35
C ASP A 96 -15.66 -16.41 42.18
N GLY A 97 -16.23 -17.12 41.19
CA GLY A 97 -15.86 -18.49 40.86
C GLY A 97 -14.59 -18.62 39.99
N LEU A 98 -14.25 -17.59 39.23
CA LEU A 98 -13.06 -17.55 38.36
C LEU A 98 -11.80 -17.15 39.12
N GLU A 99 -11.90 -16.23 40.09
CA GLU A 99 -10.78 -15.72 40.89
C GLU A 99 -9.81 -16.81 41.41
N PRO A 100 -10.24 -17.87 42.12
CA PRO A 100 -9.31 -18.90 42.61
C PRO A 100 -8.62 -19.68 41.48
N GLN A 101 -9.26 -19.78 40.30
CA GLN A 101 -8.66 -20.44 39.13
C GLN A 101 -7.56 -19.58 38.51
N ILE A 102 -7.76 -18.25 38.46
CA ILE A 102 -6.77 -17.27 38.00
C ILE A 102 -5.53 -17.31 38.89
N VAL A 103 -5.72 -17.27 40.22
CA VAL A 103 -4.60 -17.34 41.18
C VAL A 103 -3.81 -18.63 41.00
N SER A 104 -4.49 -19.77 40.89
CA SER A 104 -3.86 -21.07 40.64
C SER A 104 -3.08 -21.11 39.32
N GLN A 105 -3.61 -20.49 38.25
CA GLN A 105 -2.96 -20.38 36.95
C GLN A 105 -1.68 -19.54 37.04
N LEU A 106 -1.73 -18.40 37.73
CA LEU A 106 -0.57 -17.51 37.92
C LEU A 106 0.51 -18.17 38.78
N ASP A 107 0.15 -18.83 39.89
CA ASP A 107 1.10 -19.57 40.73
C ASP A 107 1.80 -20.70 39.95
N SER A 108 1.03 -21.41 39.11
CA SER A 108 1.56 -22.45 38.23
C SER A 108 2.54 -21.86 37.21
N LYS A 109 2.19 -20.73 36.59
CA LYS A 109 3.08 -20.01 35.66
C LYS A 109 4.34 -19.54 36.38
N ARG A 110 4.24 -19.01 37.60
CA ARG A 110 5.40 -18.63 38.42
C ARG A 110 6.37 -19.78 38.63
N ALA A 111 5.85 -20.96 38.98
CA ALA A 111 6.66 -22.16 39.19
C ALA A 111 7.37 -22.62 37.90
N GLU A 112 6.70 -22.47 36.75
CA GLU A 112 7.27 -22.72 35.42
C GLU A 112 8.43 -21.76 35.12
N LEU A 113 8.26 -20.46 35.35
CA LEU A 113 9.31 -19.44 35.11
C LEU A 113 10.57 -19.73 35.95
N VAL A 114 10.40 -20.16 37.21
CA VAL A 114 11.51 -20.60 38.08
C VAL A 114 12.18 -21.86 37.53
N THR A 115 11.39 -22.83 37.05
CA THR A 115 11.92 -24.07 36.46
C THR A 115 12.73 -23.80 35.19
N LYS A 116 12.28 -22.84 34.36
CA LYS A 116 13.01 -22.34 33.19
C LYS A 116 14.26 -21.51 33.55
N SER A 117 14.54 -21.29 34.84
CA SER A 117 15.69 -20.54 35.34
C SER A 117 15.76 -19.09 34.82
N LEU A 118 14.59 -18.44 34.71
CA LEU A 118 14.51 -17.07 34.22
C LEU A 118 15.04 -16.04 35.25
N PRO A 119 15.55 -14.87 34.80
CA PRO A 119 16.14 -13.86 35.66
C PRO A 119 15.21 -13.33 36.76
N ALA A 120 15.79 -12.81 37.85
CA ALA A 120 15.03 -12.27 38.97
C ALA A 120 14.11 -11.09 38.59
N LEU A 121 14.52 -10.28 37.60
CA LEU A 121 13.68 -9.21 37.06
C LEU A 121 12.39 -9.75 36.44
N ILE A 122 12.48 -10.85 35.68
CA ILE A 122 11.34 -11.50 35.04
C ILE A 122 10.37 -12.07 36.09
N LEU A 123 10.91 -12.70 37.14
CA LEU A 123 10.08 -13.17 38.27
C LEU A 123 9.40 -11.99 38.98
N SER A 124 10.09 -10.87 39.17
CA SER A 124 9.51 -9.66 39.78
C SER A 124 8.41 -9.03 38.92
N ARG A 125 8.55 -9.03 37.60
CA ARG A 125 7.47 -8.58 36.68
C ARG A 125 6.25 -9.48 36.79
N HIS A 126 6.45 -10.79 36.86
CA HIS A 126 5.36 -11.73 37.08
C HIS A 126 4.63 -11.48 38.41
N ASP A 127 5.38 -11.32 39.51
CA ASP A 127 4.82 -11.05 40.83
C ASP A 127 4.02 -9.73 40.86
N SER A 128 4.49 -8.73 40.12
CA SER A 128 3.80 -7.44 39.98
C SER A 128 2.51 -7.55 39.16
N TYR A 129 2.54 -8.29 38.04
CA TYR A 129 1.34 -8.57 37.23
C TYR A 129 0.28 -9.33 38.02
N ALA A 130 0.68 -10.39 38.72
CA ALA A 130 -0.24 -11.20 39.52
C ALA A 130 -0.93 -10.37 40.61
N SER A 131 -0.14 -9.54 41.32
CA SER A 131 -0.67 -8.63 42.34
C SER A 131 -1.60 -7.57 41.75
N GLY A 132 -1.25 -7.00 40.59
CA GLY A 132 -2.06 -6.01 39.89
C GLY A 132 -3.39 -6.56 39.39
N LEU A 133 -3.39 -7.77 38.81
CA LEU A 133 -4.62 -8.43 38.36
C LEU A 133 -5.53 -8.77 39.54
N GLN A 134 -4.98 -9.26 40.65
CA GLN A 134 -5.76 -9.51 41.87
C GLN A 134 -6.41 -8.22 42.37
N GLN A 135 -5.66 -7.11 42.44
CA GLN A 135 -6.21 -5.81 42.83
C GLN A 135 -7.34 -5.35 41.90
N LYS A 136 -7.23 -5.62 40.59
CA LYS A 136 -8.28 -5.32 39.61
C LYS A 136 -9.55 -6.14 39.90
N ILE A 137 -9.41 -7.45 40.15
CA ILE A 137 -10.52 -8.34 40.51
C ILE A 137 -11.21 -7.86 41.79
N ASP A 138 -10.45 -7.61 42.86
CA ASP A 138 -10.97 -7.17 44.16
C ASP A 138 -11.80 -5.88 44.01
N SER A 139 -11.28 -4.91 43.24
CA SER A 139 -11.92 -3.61 43.04
C SER A 139 -13.20 -3.73 42.20
N VAL A 140 -13.21 -4.56 41.16
CA VAL A 140 -14.43 -4.83 40.38
C VAL A 140 -15.48 -5.52 41.23
N GLN A 141 -15.10 -6.55 42.01
CA GLN A 141 -16.03 -7.23 42.93
C GLN A 141 -16.59 -6.27 43.98
N GLN A 142 -15.78 -5.33 44.48
CA GLN A 142 -16.22 -4.29 45.41
C GLN A 142 -17.27 -3.39 44.76
N HIS A 143 -16.98 -2.79 43.60
CA HIS A 143 -17.92 -1.93 42.88
C HIS A 143 -19.24 -2.65 42.55
N MET A 144 -19.18 -3.90 42.10
CA MET A 144 -20.39 -4.70 41.87
C MET A 144 -21.20 -4.89 43.16
N THR A 145 -20.53 -5.14 44.28
CA THR A 145 -21.19 -5.31 45.59
C THR A 145 -21.89 -4.03 46.03
N GLU A 146 -21.26 -2.88 45.83
CA GLU A 146 -21.79 -1.56 46.16
C GLU A 146 -23.01 -1.21 45.29
N ILE A 147 -22.92 -1.41 43.97
CA ILE A 147 -24.03 -1.23 43.02
C ILE A 147 -25.22 -2.11 43.40
N ILE A 148 -25.00 -3.42 43.63
CA ILE A 148 -26.07 -4.37 43.98
C ILE A 148 -26.72 -4.00 45.32
N ALA A 149 -25.95 -3.51 46.29
CA ALA A 149 -26.46 -3.08 47.59
C ALA A 149 -27.37 -1.83 47.49
N GLN A 150 -27.12 -0.96 46.51
CA GLN A 150 -27.87 0.29 46.32
C GLN A 150 -29.03 0.19 45.30
N LYS A 151 -29.36 -1.01 44.80
CA LYS A 151 -30.37 -1.21 43.74
C LYS A 151 -31.78 -0.66 43.99
N GLU A 152 -32.11 -0.33 45.24
CA GLU A 152 -33.41 0.25 45.63
C GLU A 152 -33.35 1.78 45.86
N VAL A 153 -32.16 2.40 45.75
CA VAL A 153 -31.91 3.81 46.08
C VAL A 153 -31.30 4.53 44.85
N PRO A 154 -32.13 5.09 43.95
CA PRO A 154 -31.68 5.61 42.65
C PRO A 154 -30.51 6.60 42.71
N SER A 155 -30.51 7.54 43.67
CA SER A 155 -29.45 8.54 43.79
C SER A 155 -28.13 7.99 44.33
N ALA A 156 -28.18 6.94 45.16
CA ALA A 156 -26.98 6.26 45.64
C ALA A 156 -26.45 5.30 44.58
N LEU A 157 -27.36 4.60 43.89
CA LEU A 157 -27.03 3.72 42.76
C LEU A 157 -26.29 4.46 41.65
N ASP A 158 -26.76 5.65 41.26
CA ASP A 158 -26.11 6.47 40.23
C ASP A 158 -24.66 6.81 40.60
N LEU A 159 -24.40 7.19 41.86
CA LEU A 159 -23.05 7.49 42.34
C LEU A 159 -22.12 6.28 42.22
N GLU A 160 -22.54 5.12 42.73
CA GLU A 160 -21.73 3.89 42.66
C GLU A 160 -21.45 3.45 41.21
N ILE A 161 -22.44 3.62 40.31
CA ILE A 161 -22.28 3.34 38.88
C ILE A 161 -21.24 4.27 38.25
N GLN A 162 -21.29 5.57 38.53
CA GLN A 162 -20.31 6.52 37.98
C GLN A 162 -18.90 6.26 38.51
N GLU A 163 -18.76 5.91 39.79
CA GLU A 163 -17.47 5.53 40.37
C GLU A 163 -16.91 4.25 39.71
N ALA A 164 -17.76 3.23 39.51
CA ALA A 164 -17.37 2.01 38.82
C ALA A 164 -16.97 2.26 37.36
N ILE A 165 -17.77 3.04 36.61
CA ILE A 165 -17.44 3.44 35.24
C ILE A 165 -16.07 4.11 35.22
N ASN A 166 -15.86 5.15 36.05
CA ASN A 166 -14.58 5.85 36.12
C ASN A 166 -13.42 4.93 36.48
N TYR A 167 -13.63 3.97 37.38
CA TYR A 167 -12.63 2.94 37.68
C TYR A 167 -12.26 2.11 36.45
N PHE A 168 -13.25 1.65 35.67
CA PHE A 168 -13.02 0.95 34.40
C PHE A 168 -12.23 1.83 33.41
N GLU A 169 -12.61 3.10 33.24
CA GLU A 169 -11.91 3.99 32.31
C GLU A 169 -10.45 4.27 32.70
N MET A 170 -10.13 4.23 33.99
CA MET A 170 -8.79 4.53 34.51
C MET A 170 -7.86 3.32 34.61
N ASN A 171 -8.39 2.11 34.78
CA ASN A 171 -7.58 0.93 35.16
C ASN A 171 -7.57 -0.20 34.12
N PHE A 172 -8.37 -0.06 33.06
CA PHE A 172 -8.44 -1.02 31.97
C PHE A 172 -8.06 -0.38 30.63
N HIS A 173 -7.45 -1.17 29.76
CA HIS A 173 -7.11 -0.73 28.40
C HIS A 173 -8.37 -0.63 27.57
N ARG A 174 -8.42 0.39 26.71
CA ARG A 174 -9.37 0.44 25.61
C ARG A 174 -8.66 0.00 24.35
N PRO A 175 -9.18 -1.01 23.62
CA PRO A 175 -8.68 -1.30 22.28
C PRO A 175 -8.72 0.00 21.48
N ALA A 176 -7.60 0.39 20.86
CA ALA A 176 -7.63 1.51 19.96
C ALA A 176 -8.47 1.12 18.74
N THR A 177 -9.51 1.90 18.43
CA THR A 177 -10.28 1.71 17.21
C THR A 177 -9.44 2.17 16.02
N GLY A 178 -9.05 1.24 15.16
CA GLY A 178 -8.16 1.47 14.02
C GLY A 178 -8.83 2.03 12.77
N VAL A 179 -10.11 2.42 12.80
CA VAL A 179 -10.79 2.92 11.60
C VAL A 179 -10.63 4.42 11.51
N ASP A 180 -9.66 4.89 10.72
CA ASP A 180 -9.67 6.26 10.20
C ASP A 180 -10.79 6.36 9.15
N THR A 181 -11.97 6.82 9.56
CA THR A 181 -13.11 6.99 8.65
C THR A 181 -12.94 8.18 7.69
N GLU A 182 -11.88 8.98 7.83
CA GLU A 182 -11.66 10.17 7.00
C GLU A 182 -10.79 9.88 5.76
N THR A 183 -10.05 8.77 5.72
CA THR A 183 -9.22 8.38 4.56
C THR A 183 -9.51 6.96 4.10
N LEU A 184 -10.33 6.82 3.05
CA LEU A 184 -10.56 5.52 2.41
C LEU A 184 -9.34 5.08 1.58
N PRO A 185 -9.03 3.77 1.53
CA PRO A 185 -7.81 3.22 0.93
C PRO A 185 -7.75 3.39 -0.60
N HIS A 186 -8.89 3.18 -1.28
CA HIS A 186 -9.03 3.46 -2.72
C HIS A 186 -9.66 4.83 -2.91
N ARG A 187 -8.86 5.79 -3.37
CA ARG A 187 -9.35 7.13 -3.67
C ARG A 187 -8.82 7.64 -5.00
N ASP A 188 -9.66 8.46 -5.63
CA ASP A 188 -9.21 9.36 -6.69
C ASP A 188 -8.61 10.61 -6.03
N SER A 189 -7.44 11.03 -6.50
CA SER A 189 -6.79 12.27 -6.08
C SER A 189 -7.68 13.51 -6.28
N ASN A 190 -8.71 13.41 -7.13
CA ASN A 190 -9.61 14.50 -7.53
C ASN A 190 -10.92 14.64 -6.72
N ILE A 191 -11.12 13.95 -5.57
CA ILE A 191 -12.43 13.84 -4.88
C ILE A 191 -13.02 15.16 -4.31
N ASN A 192 -12.38 16.32 -4.47
CA ASN A 192 -13.03 17.63 -4.22
C ASN A 192 -13.86 18.15 -5.42
N LYS A 193 -14.67 17.31 -6.08
CA LYS A 193 -15.55 17.73 -7.20
C LYS A 193 -17.04 17.73 -6.80
N GLU A 194 -17.47 18.78 -6.09
CA GLU A 194 -18.89 19.18 -6.11
C GLU A 194 -19.21 19.94 -7.42
N GLY A 195 -19.97 19.29 -8.31
CA GLY A 195 -20.92 19.96 -9.20
C GLY A 195 -20.47 20.31 -10.63
N PRO A 196 -21.44 20.52 -11.54
CA PRO A 196 -21.29 20.38 -12.99
C PRO A 196 -20.52 21.53 -13.64
N LEU A 197 -19.62 21.17 -14.56
CA LEU A 197 -19.07 21.99 -15.65
C LEU A 197 -19.22 23.51 -15.48
N ALA A 198 -18.52 24.04 -14.48
CA ALA A 198 -18.25 25.46 -14.33
C ALA A 198 -16.93 25.55 -13.58
N PHE A 199 -15.92 26.14 -14.23
CA PHE A 199 -14.63 26.55 -13.67
C PHE A 199 -14.63 26.66 -12.13
N ARG A 200 -14.22 25.58 -11.46
CA ARG A 200 -14.03 25.54 -10.01
C ARG A 200 -12.76 24.79 -9.67
N HIS A 201 -11.70 25.56 -9.79
CA HIS A 201 -10.45 25.45 -9.07
C HIS A 201 -10.68 25.42 -7.56
N ILE A 202 -10.55 24.26 -6.91
CA ILE A 202 -10.43 24.17 -5.45
C ILE A 202 -9.50 23.00 -5.10
N GLY A 203 -8.40 23.28 -4.39
CA GLY A 203 -7.92 22.32 -3.38
C GLY A 203 -6.42 21.99 -3.25
N ARG A 204 -5.56 22.27 -4.23
CA ARG A 204 -4.09 22.28 -4.13
C ARG A 204 -3.63 23.37 -5.09
N ARG A 205 -2.68 24.23 -4.69
CA ARG A 205 -2.28 25.48 -5.41
C ARG A 205 -2.58 25.41 -6.91
N THR A 206 -3.71 25.96 -7.31
CA THR A 206 -4.08 26.02 -8.72
C THR A 206 -3.13 26.99 -9.40
N MET A 207 -2.19 26.45 -10.16
CA MET A 207 -1.38 27.20 -11.11
C MET A 207 -2.22 27.50 -12.35
N LEU A 208 -3.24 28.35 -12.20
CA LEU A 208 -3.60 29.24 -13.29
C LEU A 208 -2.77 30.50 -13.11
N ALA A 209 -1.79 30.65 -14.00
CA ALA A 209 -1.20 31.94 -14.26
C ALA A 209 -2.33 32.95 -14.52
N TYR A 210 -2.44 33.97 -13.68
CA TYR A 210 -3.01 35.22 -14.12
C TYR A 210 -2.21 35.64 -15.36
N ALA A 211 -2.87 36.10 -16.42
CA ALA A 211 -2.20 36.54 -17.64
C ALA A 211 -0.96 37.41 -17.31
N GLY A 212 0.24 36.85 -17.49
CA GLY A 212 1.52 37.49 -17.18
C GLY A 212 2.40 36.86 -16.08
N SER A 213 2.01 35.79 -15.40
CA SER A 213 2.89 35.05 -14.46
C SER A 213 3.32 33.70 -15.06
N SER A 214 4.63 33.46 -15.19
CA SER A 214 5.20 32.18 -15.66
C SER A 214 4.83 31.00 -14.75
N ILE A 215 4.95 29.76 -15.26
CA ILE A 215 5.10 28.55 -14.43
C ILE A 215 6.04 28.89 -13.27
N ASN A 216 5.57 28.73 -12.03
CA ASN A 216 6.31 29.18 -10.85
C ASN A 216 7.66 28.48 -10.81
N ASN A 217 8.74 29.24 -10.58
CA ASN A 217 10.09 28.69 -10.52
C ASN A 217 10.26 27.93 -9.20
N ILE A 218 9.97 26.63 -9.21
CA ILE A 218 10.02 25.77 -8.02
C ILE A 218 11.43 25.66 -7.42
N MET A 219 12.43 25.99 -8.22
CA MET A 219 13.84 26.04 -7.84
C MET A 219 14.21 27.42 -7.26
N GLU A 220 13.24 28.33 -7.05
CA GLU A 220 13.46 29.63 -6.43
C GLU A 220 13.90 29.45 -4.97
N GLY A 221 15.18 29.76 -4.71
CA GLY A 221 15.82 29.58 -3.40
C GLY A 221 16.60 28.26 -3.25
N VAL A 222 16.59 27.38 -4.25
CA VAL A 222 17.47 26.20 -4.29
C VAL A 222 18.93 26.68 -4.44
N THR A 223 19.80 26.14 -3.60
CA THR A 223 21.20 26.57 -3.49
C THR A 223 22.00 26.25 -4.76
N SER A 224 22.53 27.31 -5.40
CA SER A 224 23.60 27.34 -6.41
C SER A 224 23.57 26.24 -7.51
N PRO A 225 22.76 26.39 -8.57
CA PRO A 225 22.85 25.52 -9.75
C PRO A 225 24.25 25.53 -10.36
N LEU A 226 24.68 24.38 -10.90
CA LEU A 226 25.98 24.22 -11.55
C LEU A 226 26.00 24.95 -12.91
N PRO A 227 27.18 25.44 -13.35
CA PRO A 227 27.32 26.06 -14.66
C PRO A 227 27.09 25.01 -15.76
N LEU A 228 26.32 25.36 -16.79
CA LEU A 228 26.03 24.48 -17.93
C LEU A 228 27.25 24.08 -18.77
N THR A 229 28.35 24.82 -18.65
CA THR A 229 29.59 24.59 -19.41
C THR A 229 30.78 24.55 -18.47
N GLY A 230 31.93 24.09 -18.96
CA GLY A 230 33.16 23.92 -18.19
C GLY A 230 33.44 22.46 -17.85
N VAL A 231 34.47 22.25 -17.03
CA VAL A 231 34.91 20.91 -16.61
C VAL A 231 33.91 20.31 -15.60
N PRO A 232 33.67 18.99 -15.60
CA PRO A 232 32.84 18.33 -14.60
C PRO A 232 33.34 18.52 -13.17
N VAL A 233 32.42 18.53 -12.22
CA VAL A 233 32.74 18.47 -10.79
C VAL A 233 32.80 17.01 -10.34
N GLU A 234 33.48 16.72 -9.22
CA GLU A 234 33.58 15.36 -8.67
C GLU A 234 32.21 14.69 -8.45
N ALA A 235 31.21 15.48 -8.02
CA ALA A 235 29.85 15.01 -7.83
C ALA A 235 29.17 14.52 -9.13
N ASP A 236 29.61 14.95 -10.32
CA ASP A 236 29.09 14.50 -11.62
C ASP A 236 29.50 13.06 -11.95
N SER A 237 30.43 12.48 -11.21
CA SER A 237 30.84 11.07 -11.30
C SER A 237 30.45 10.25 -10.07
N ASN A 238 29.76 10.84 -9.10
CA ASN A 238 29.40 10.15 -7.86
C ASN A 238 28.24 9.17 -8.09
N THR A 239 28.43 7.93 -7.66
CA THR A 239 27.49 6.81 -7.77
C THR A 239 26.88 6.39 -6.43
N ASP A 240 27.08 7.17 -5.37
CA ASP A 240 26.58 6.87 -4.02
C ASP A 240 25.27 7.60 -3.69
N TYR A 241 24.81 8.53 -4.53
CA TYR A 241 23.53 9.20 -4.31
C TYR A 241 22.37 8.22 -4.53
N PRO A 242 21.34 8.20 -3.66
CA PRO A 242 20.27 7.22 -3.75
C PRO A 242 19.58 7.11 -5.12
N GLU A 243 19.34 8.23 -5.79
CA GLU A 243 18.70 8.23 -7.11
C GLU A 243 19.57 7.66 -8.25
N VAL A 244 20.90 7.67 -8.09
CA VAL A 244 21.87 7.21 -9.10
C VAL A 244 22.85 6.18 -8.54
N ALA A 245 22.36 5.38 -7.59
CA ALA A 245 23.15 4.33 -6.98
C ALA A 245 23.43 3.22 -7.99
N VAL A 246 24.70 2.82 -8.11
CA VAL A 246 25.07 1.70 -8.98
C VAL A 246 24.81 0.38 -8.26
N THR A 247 24.04 -0.49 -8.91
CA THR A 247 23.73 -1.86 -8.47
C THR A 247 24.40 -2.89 -9.40
N PRO A 248 24.54 -4.16 -8.99
CA PRO A 248 25.10 -5.20 -9.86
C PRO A 248 24.39 -5.34 -11.22
N GLU A 249 23.07 -5.11 -11.26
CA GLU A 249 22.27 -5.17 -12.47
C GLU A 249 22.55 -3.99 -13.40
N ILE A 250 22.78 -2.80 -12.84
CA ILE A 250 23.21 -1.61 -13.59
C ILE A 250 24.62 -1.81 -14.17
N GLU A 251 25.56 -2.36 -13.39
CA GLU A 251 26.92 -2.67 -13.87
C GLU A 251 26.87 -3.70 -15.02
N ALA A 252 26.11 -4.78 -14.84
CA ALA A 252 25.93 -5.80 -15.87
C ALA A 252 25.32 -5.22 -17.15
N LEU A 253 24.35 -4.31 -17.04
CA LEU A 253 23.76 -3.63 -18.18
C LEU A 253 24.77 -2.69 -18.86
N ALA A 254 25.53 -1.90 -18.10
CA ALA A 254 26.57 -1.02 -18.64
C ALA A 254 27.66 -1.81 -19.40
N GLU A 255 28.09 -2.96 -18.85
CA GLU A 255 29.02 -3.87 -19.51
C GLU A 255 28.45 -4.49 -20.78
N MET A 256 27.19 -4.95 -20.75
CA MET A 256 26.49 -5.49 -21.92
C MET A 256 26.41 -4.46 -23.05
N LEU A 257 26.29 -3.18 -22.70
CA LEU A 257 26.29 -2.05 -23.64
C LEU A 257 27.69 -1.54 -23.97
N GLU A 258 28.73 -2.32 -23.63
CA GLU A 258 30.16 -2.05 -23.88
C GLU A 258 30.65 -0.73 -23.29
N ASN A 259 30.00 -0.24 -22.23
CA ASN A 259 30.24 1.08 -21.66
C ASN A 259 30.22 2.20 -22.71
N ASN A 260 29.41 2.05 -23.76
CA ASN A 260 29.38 2.99 -24.87
C ASN A 260 28.22 3.98 -24.70
N PRO A 261 28.47 5.30 -24.64
CA PRO A 261 27.43 6.29 -24.35
C PRO A 261 26.33 6.35 -25.43
N VAL A 262 26.63 5.98 -26.69
CA VAL A 262 25.63 5.87 -27.76
C VAL A 262 24.70 4.69 -27.49
N LYS A 263 25.26 3.51 -27.21
CA LYS A 263 24.48 2.29 -26.91
C LYS A 263 23.65 2.46 -25.65
N ILE A 264 24.21 3.10 -24.62
CA ILE A 264 23.53 3.41 -23.37
C ILE A 264 22.33 4.32 -23.61
N TYR A 265 22.53 5.47 -24.27
CA TYR A 265 21.41 6.37 -24.58
C TYR A 265 20.32 5.67 -25.38
N GLN A 266 20.71 4.97 -26.45
CA GLN A 266 19.76 4.26 -27.31
C GLN A 266 18.99 3.19 -26.53
N TYR A 267 19.66 2.42 -25.68
CA TYR A 267 19.01 1.39 -24.88
C TYR A 267 17.96 1.97 -23.94
N VAL A 268 18.29 3.05 -23.21
CA VAL A 268 17.34 3.71 -22.29
C VAL A 268 16.18 4.34 -23.07
N HIS A 269 16.46 4.97 -24.21
CA HIS A 269 15.44 5.57 -25.06
C HIS A 269 14.45 4.54 -25.62
N ASP A 270 14.95 3.42 -26.16
CA ASP A 270 14.13 2.46 -26.94
C ASP A 270 13.44 1.39 -26.07
N ASN A 271 13.95 1.09 -24.86
CA ASN A 271 13.46 -0.04 -24.07
C ASN A 271 12.62 0.35 -22.84
N PHE A 272 12.55 1.64 -22.48
CA PHE A 272 11.86 2.09 -21.26
C PHE A 272 10.66 2.97 -21.60
N LYS A 273 9.49 2.66 -21.05
CA LYS A 273 8.26 3.43 -21.27
C LYS A 273 8.32 4.77 -20.52
N TYR A 274 7.73 5.80 -21.12
CA TYR A 274 7.52 7.09 -20.45
C TYR A 274 6.17 7.10 -19.73
N GLU A 275 6.18 7.53 -18.47
CA GLU A 275 5.00 7.64 -17.61
C GLU A 275 4.86 9.10 -17.13
N PRO A 276 3.72 9.78 -17.36
CA PRO A 276 3.62 11.22 -17.17
C PRO A 276 3.23 11.62 -15.73
N TYR A 277 4.01 11.22 -14.72
CA TYR A 277 3.90 11.75 -13.35
C TYR A 277 5.00 12.75 -13.04
N TYR A 278 4.74 13.63 -12.06
CA TYR A 278 5.67 14.68 -11.71
C TYR A 278 6.69 14.28 -10.65
N GLY A 279 7.91 14.82 -10.75
CA GLY A 279 8.94 14.70 -9.71
C GLY A 279 9.65 13.34 -9.68
N LEU A 280 10.77 13.27 -8.97
CA LEU A 280 11.57 12.06 -8.84
C LEU A 280 10.94 11.14 -7.78
N ILE A 281 10.52 9.94 -8.21
CA ILE A 281 9.88 8.95 -7.35
C ILE A 281 10.75 7.71 -7.21
N LYS A 282 11.24 7.17 -8.33
CA LYS A 282 12.08 5.96 -8.39
C LYS A 282 13.56 6.31 -8.40
N ASN A 283 14.39 5.37 -7.97
CA ASN A 283 15.82 5.41 -8.26
C ASN A 283 16.12 4.66 -9.56
N ALA A 284 17.34 4.81 -10.08
CA ALA A 284 17.77 4.12 -11.29
C ALA A 284 17.53 2.61 -11.30
N HIS A 285 17.70 1.93 -10.15
CA HIS A 285 17.48 0.49 -10.02
C HIS A 285 16.01 0.12 -10.23
N LEU A 286 15.08 0.79 -9.53
CA LEU A 286 13.65 0.50 -9.69
C LEU A 286 13.15 0.90 -11.09
N THR A 287 13.65 2.00 -11.68
CA THR A 287 13.37 2.35 -13.08
C THR A 287 13.86 1.27 -14.05
N LEU A 288 15.03 0.67 -13.79
CA LEU A 288 15.54 -0.47 -14.55
C LEU A 288 14.59 -1.67 -14.45
N MET A 289 14.20 -2.04 -13.24
CA MET A 289 13.33 -3.19 -12.98
C MET A 289 11.92 -3.02 -13.53
N ASP A 290 11.36 -1.81 -13.46
CA ASP A 290 10.02 -1.53 -13.97
C ASP A 290 9.97 -1.44 -15.49
N GLY A 291 11.09 -1.12 -16.14
CA GLY A 291 11.12 -0.83 -17.57
C GLY A 291 10.34 0.44 -17.94
N ALA A 292 10.09 1.34 -16.97
CA ALA A 292 9.29 2.53 -17.15
C ALA A 292 9.58 3.61 -16.09
N GLY A 293 9.45 4.88 -16.48
CA GLY A 293 9.52 6.01 -15.57
C GLY A 293 9.17 7.35 -16.22
N ASN A 294 9.08 8.41 -15.42
CA ASN A 294 8.96 9.77 -15.94
C ASN A 294 10.32 10.32 -16.40
N ASP A 295 10.35 11.61 -16.70
CA ASP A 295 11.54 12.34 -17.11
C ASP A 295 12.70 12.27 -16.11
N ALA A 296 12.42 12.50 -14.82
CA ALA A 296 13.42 12.47 -13.76
C ALA A 296 13.95 11.05 -13.49
N ASP A 297 13.08 10.06 -13.49
CA ASP A 297 13.41 8.65 -13.24
C ASP A 297 14.24 8.07 -14.40
N LEU A 298 13.83 8.32 -15.67
CA LEU A 298 14.60 7.91 -16.85
C LEU A 298 15.94 8.65 -16.95
N ALA A 299 15.98 9.95 -16.60
CA ALA A 299 17.23 10.69 -16.50
C ALA A 299 18.17 10.10 -15.44
N SER A 300 17.63 9.64 -14.31
CA SER A 300 18.38 8.98 -13.24
C SER A 300 19.00 7.66 -13.72
N LEU A 301 18.22 6.81 -14.40
CA LEU A 301 18.75 5.58 -15.01
C LEU A 301 19.87 5.88 -16.02
N LEU A 302 19.66 6.83 -16.93
CA LEU A 302 20.65 7.21 -17.93
C LEU A 302 21.94 7.75 -17.28
N ILE A 303 21.83 8.65 -16.31
CA ILE A 303 22.98 9.20 -15.57
C ILE A 303 23.74 8.08 -14.86
N THR A 304 23.03 7.13 -14.25
CA THR A 304 23.65 6.02 -13.50
C THR A 304 24.47 5.13 -14.41
N LEU A 305 23.91 4.72 -15.56
CA LEU A 305 24.63 3.92 -16.55
C LEU A 305 25.86 4.67 -17.09
N LEU A 306 25.73 5.97 -17.38
CA LEU A 306 26.84 6.79 -17.85
C LEU A 306 27.96 6.93 -16.81
N ARG A 307 27.59 7.17 -15.54
CA ARG A 307 28.56 7.28 -14.42
C ARG A 307 29.24 5.94 -14.15
N ALA A 308 28.49 4.83 -14.17
CA ALA A 308 29.05 3.47 -14.07
C ALA A 308 30.06 3.19 -15.20
N SER A 309 29.80 3.71 -16.41
CA SER A 309 30.70 3.65 -17.56
C SER A 309 31.85 4.68 -17.55
N GLY A 310 32.01 5.46 -16.48
CA GLY A 310 33.10 6.43 -16.31
C GLY A 310 32.88 7.78 -16.99
N TYR A 311 31.66 8.10 -17.45
CA TYR A 311 31.32 9.39 -18.02
C TYR A 311 30.67 10.30 -16.98
N PRO A 312 31.26 11.47 -16.65
CA PRO A 312 30.60 12.44 -15.80
C PRO A 312 29.28 12.90 -16.42
N ALA A 313 28.19 12.79 -15.68
CA ALA A 313 26.85 13.11 -16.13
C ALA A 313 26.06 13.83 -15.05
N ARG A 314 25.11 14.69 -15.43
CA ARG A 314 24.31 15.50 -14.51
C ARG A 314 22.93 15.80 -15.06
N TYR A 315 22.02 16.09 -14.15
CA TYR A 315 20.69 16.56 -14.48
C TYR A 315 20.73 17.99 -14.99
N VAL A 316 19.78 18.32 -15.83
CA VAL A 316 19.38 19.68 -16.14
C VAL A 316 17.87 19.75 -15.96
N TYR A 317 17.41 20.85 -15.37
CA TYR A 317 16.01 21.07 -15.05
C TYR A 317 15.55 22.43 -15.56
N GLY A 318 14.32 22.47 -16.08
CA GLY A 318 13.69 23.70 -16.52
C GLY A 318 12.34 23.48 -17.17
N THR A 319 11.78 24.54 -17.72
CA THR A 319 10.52 24.49 -18.46
C THR A 319 10.82 24.35 -19.95
N ILE A 320 10.26 23.32 -20.59
CA ILE A 320 10.37 23.07 -22.02
C ILE A 320 9.07 23.45 -22.72
N ASN A 321 9.14 23.83 -24.00
CA ASN A 321 7.98 23.96 -24.87
C ASN A 321 7.98 22.78 -25.86
N LEU A 322 7.11 21.82 -25.57
CA LEU A 322 6.91 20.60 -26.34
C LEU A 322 5.89 20.85 -27.45
N PRO A 323 6.19 20.55 -28.73
CA PRO A 323 5.18 20.59 -29.79
C PRO A 323 3.96 19.74 -29.42
N ILE A 324 2.75 20.25 -29.69
CA ILE A 324 1.54 19.61 -29.18
C ILE A 324 1.35 18.21 -29.76
N GLU A 325 1.70 18.01 -31.03
CA GLU A 325 1.62 16.72 -31.71
C GLU A 325 2.55 15.68 -31.07
N LEU A 326 3.72 16.11 -30.58
CA LEU A 326 4.64 15.23 -29.87
C LEU A 326 4.11 14.88 -28.48
N ALA A 327 3.43 15.81 -27.80
CA ALA A 327 2.77 15.55 -26.53
C ALA A 327 1.60 14.56 -26.69
N GLU A 328 0.76 14.76 -27.70
CA GLU A 328 -0.36 13.87 -28.07
C GLU A 328 0.14 12.45 -28.34
N GLN A 329 1.21 12.31 -29.13
CA GLN A 329 1.83 11.01 -29.41
C GLN A 329 2.48 10.38 -28.17
N LEU A 330 3.11 11.17 -27.29
CA LEU A 330 3.84 10.67 -26.14
C LEU A 330 2.94 9.97 -25.11
N ILE A 331 1.72 10.47 -24.91
CA ILE A 331 0.77 9.93 -23.92
C ILE A 331 -0.46 9.26 -24.55
N GLY A 332 -0.60 9.34 -25.88
CA GLY A 332 -1.65 8.69 -26.66
C GLY A 332 -3.03 9.30 -26.47
N ILE A 333 -3.09 10.63 -26.37
CA ILE A 333 -4.31 11.43 -26.23
C ILE A 333 -4.33 12.45 -27.37
N GLU A 334 -5.36 12.43 -28.20
CA GLU A 334 -5.44 13.28 -29.41
C GLU A 334 -5.99 14.70 -29.15
N ASP A 335 -6.67 14.94 -28.03
CA ASP A 335 -7.18 16.28 -27.70
C ASP A 335 -6.16 17.06 -26.85
N PRO A 336 -5.62 18.19 -27.35
CA PRO A 336 -4.69 19.05 -26.60
C PRO A 336 -5.16 19.44 -25.19
N ASN A 337 -6.47 19.62 -24.99
CA ASN A 337 -7.01 20.00 -23.68
C ASN A 337 -7.01 18.82 -22.71
N LEU A 338 -7.23 17.60 -23.23
CA LEU A 338 -7.08 16.38 -22.44
C LEU A 338 -5.60 16.09 -22.16
N VAL A 339 -4.68 16.41 -23.07
CA VAL A 339 -3.23 16.36 -22.81
C VAL A 339 -2.85 17.30 -21.65
N LEU A 340 -3.34 18.55 -21.68
CA LEU A 340 -3.15 19.48 -20.56
C LEU A 340 -3.73 18.91 -19.26
N THR A 341 -4.94 18.37 -19.30
CA THR A 341 -5.59 17.77 -18.13
C THR A 341 -4.76 16.60 -17.59
N ALA A 342 -4.24 15.75 -18.47
CA ALA A 342 -3.43 14.59 -18.09
C ALA A 342 -2.17 14.98 -17.32
N PHE A 343 -1.46 16.02 -17.77
CA PHE A 343 -0.29 16.53 -17.06
C PHE A 343 -0.66 17.20 -15.74
N LEU A 344 -1.68 18.06 -15.72
CA LEU A 344 -2.09 18.76 -14.50
C LEU A 344 -2.58 17.79 -13.41
N ASP A 345 -3.40 16.80 -13.76
CA ASP A 345 -3.92 15.81 -12.81
C ASP A 345 -2.79 14.91 -12.28
N ASN A 346 -1.73 14.70 -13.05
CA ASN A 346 -0.50 14.04 -12.62
C ASN A 346 0.50 14.96 -11.90
N ASN A 347 0.05 16.12 -11.46
CA ASN A 347 0.83 17.16 -10.79
C ASN A 347 1.98 17.74 -11.62
N ILE A 348 2.03 17.51 -12.94
CA ILE A 348 3.03 18.13 -13.83
C ILE A 348 2.58 19.57 -14.12
N PRO A 349 3.39 20.59 -13.75
CA PRO A 349 3.12 21.98 -14.13
C PRO A 349 3.03 22.12 -15.64
N ALA A 350 1.86 22.52 -16.17
CA ALA A 350 1.62 22.56 -17.60
C ALA A 350 0.80 23.79 -18.06
N GLU A 351 1.13 24.34 -19.23
CA GLU A 351 0.39 25.45 -19.86
C GLU A 351 0.37 25.32 -21.40
N LEU A 352 -0.80 25.43 -22.03
CA LEU A 352 -0.91 25.39 -23.49
C LEU A 352 -0.37 26.67 -24.16
N VAL A 353 0.43 26.50 -25.21
CA VAL A 353 0.97 27.58 -26.02
C VAL A 353 0.11 27.79 -27.26
N THR A 354 -0.50 28.97 -27.38
CA THR A 354 -1.34 29.34 -28.54
C THR A 354 -0.64 30.36 -29.42
N SER A 355 -0.59 30.11 -30.73
CA SER A 355 -0.10 31.05 -31.74
C SER A 355 -1.08 31.12 -32.91
N GLY A 356 -1.45 32.35 -33.33
CA GLY A 356 -2.40 32.54 -34.43
C GLY A 356 -3.80 31.95 -34.18
N GLY A 357 -4.19 31.72 -32.93
CA GLY A 357 -5.46 31.09 -32.55
C GLY A 357 -5.45 29.54 -32.60
N GLN A 358 -4.29 28.92 -32.85
CA GLN A 358 -4.11 27.47 -32.79
C GLN A 358 -3.19 27.10 -31.62
N ILE A 359 -3.46 25.97 -30.97
CA ILE A 359 -2.56 25.38 -29.98
C ILE A 359 -1.37 24.82 -30.76
N THR A 360 -0.17 25.24 -30.39
CA THR A 360 1.09 24.90 -31.08
C THR A 360 2.06 24.09 -30.22
N GLY A 361 1.80 24.05 -28.91
CA GLY A 361 2.67 23.37 -27.97
C GLY A 361 2.12 23.42 -26.56
N ILE A 362 2.89 22.86 -25.64
CA ILE A 362 2.62 22.84 -24.22
C ILE A 362 3.93 23.09 -23.46
N LEU A 363 3.88 24.03 -22.52
CA LEU A 363 4.96 24.25 -21.57
C LEU A 363 4.85 23.22 -20.47
N ILE A 364 5.91 22.48 -20.17
CA ILE A 364 5.99 21.58 -19.01
C ILE A 364 7.33 21.73 -18.30
N ASP A 365 7.33 21.57 -16.98
CA ASP A 365 8.58 21.39 -16.24
C ASP A 365 9.15 19.99 -16.49
N HIS A 366 10.46 19.90 -16.75
CA HIS A 366 11.10 18.71 -17.27
C HIS A 366 12.57 18.60 -16.83
N ALA A 367 13.02 17.36 -16.61
CA ALA A 367 14.38 16.96 -16.31
C ALA A 367 15.00 16.21 -17.49
N TRP A 368 16.25 16.53 -17.82
CA TRP A 368 17.02 15.83 -18.84
C TRP A 368 18.49 15.73 -18.46
N VAL A 369 19.31 15.10 -19.31
CA VAL A 369 20.69 14.74 -18.97
C VAL A 369 21.69 15.56 -19.76
N ARG A 370 22.82 15.89 -19.12
CA ARG A 370 24.06 16.25 -19.82
C ARG A 370 25.18 15.31 -19.44
N VAL A 371 25.93 14.86 -20.44
CA VAL A 371 27.10 14.00 -20.30
C VAL A 371 28.34 14.69 -20.83
N TYR A 372 29.45 14.54 -20.12
CA TYR A 372 30.74 15.08 -20.52
C TYR A 372 31.57 14.03 -21.26
N LEU A 373 32.01 14.36 -22.47
CA LEU A 373 32.79 13.47 -23.32
C LEU A 373 34.15 14.10 -23.63
N ASP A 374 35.23 13.47 -23.17
CA ASP A 374 36.61 13.83 -23.48
C ASP A 374 36.99 13.21 -24.85
N ALA A 375 37.42 14.04 -25.79
CA ALA A 375 37.70 13.71 -27.20
C ALA A 375 36.48 13.39 -28.10
N PHE A 376 35.95 14.42 -28.76
CA PHE A 376 34.83 14.30 -29.70
C PHE A 376 35.17 14.80 -31.13
N PRO A 377 35.83 14.03 -32.02
CA PRO A 377 35.80 14.31 -33.45
C PRO A 377 34.54 13.70 -34.07
N TYR A 378 33.37 14.04 -33.52
CA TYR A 378 32.11 13.48 -34.00
C TYR A 378 31.65 14.22 -35.25
N ARG A 379 31.26 13.47 -36.29
CA ARG A 379 30.94 13.97 -37.64
C ARG A 379 32.03 14.82 -38.31
N GLY A 380 33.31 14.51 -38.13
CA GLY A 380 34.39 15.17 -38.88
C GLY A 380 34.62 16.63 -38.51
N ALA A 381 34.14 17.06 -37.34
CA ALA A 381 34.39 18.38 -36.78
C ALA A 381 35.85 18.46 -36.30
N TYR A 382 36.76 18.81 -37.21
CA TYR A 382 38.08 19.30 -36.85
C TYR A 382 37.89 20.72 -36.28
N ASN A 383 38.16 20.91 -34.98
CA ASN A 383 38.12 22.18 -34.22
C ASN A 383 36.86 22.47 -33.37
N ILE A 384 36.28 21.47 -32.72
CA ILE A 384 35.61 21.72 -31.43
C ILE A 384 36.72 21.52 -30.38
N GLU A 385 37.04 22.54 -29.58
CA GLU A 385 37.98 22.36 -28.46
C GLU A 385 37.50 21.18 -27.59
N ASN A 386 38.44 20.35 -27.13
CA ASN A 386 38.31 18.94 -26.72
C ASN A 386 37.32 18.57 -25.58
N GLU A 387 36.33 19.38 -25.25
CA GLU A 387 35.54 19.24 -24.03
C GLU A 387 34.09 19.68 -24.27
N ALA A 388 33.18 18.74 -24.52
CA ALA A 388 31.79 19.06 -24.85
C ALA A 388 30.79 18.30 -23.98
N TRP A 389 30.01 19.07 -23.21
CA TRP A 389 28.79 18.59 -22.58
C TRP A 389 27.71 18.38 -23.64
N VAL A 390 27.37 17.12 -23.91
CA VAL A 390 26.28 16.73 -24.81
C VAL A 390 24.97 16.63 -24.03
N THR A 391 23.87 17.09 -24.61
CA THR A 391 22.55 17.07 -24.00
C THR A 391 21.74 15.91 -24.56
N LEU A 392 21.14 15.11 -23.66
CA LEU A 392 20.40 13.89 -23.98
C LEU A 392 19.09 13.87 -23.19
N ASP A 393 18.04 13.34 -23.78
CA ASP A 393 16.75 13.17 -23.11
C ASP A 393 16.12 11.84 -23.55
N PRO A 394 16.08 10.82 -22.68
CA PRO A 394 15.55 9.50 -23.02
C PRO A 394 14.01 9.43 -22.99
N SER A 395 13.31 10.51 -22.60
CA SER A 395 11.86 10.50 -22.37
C SER A 395 11.04 10.55 -23.65
N PHE A 396 11.50 11.32 -24.64
CA PHE A 396 10.75 11.55 -25.88
C PHE A 396 11.10 10.52 -26.93
N LYS A 397 10.19 9.60 -27.15
CA LYS A 397 10.32 8.50 -28.11
C LYS A 397 9.08 8.39 -29.00
N PHE A 398 9.26 7.80 -30.18
CA PHE A 398 8.13 7.48 -31.04
C PHE A 398 7.35 6.30 -30.47
N ILE A 399 6.06 6.54 -30.27
CA ILE A 399 5.15 5.58 -29.66
C ILE A 399 4.01 5.32 -30.63
N GLU A 400 3.66 4.04 -30.76
CA GLU A 400 2.43 3.57 -31.39
C GLU A 400 1.51 3.01 -30.32
N TYR A 401 0.27 3.48 -30.29
CA TYR A 401 -0.77 2.89 -29.46
C TYR A 401 -1.58 1.92 -30.29
N VAL A 402 -1.40 0.63 -30.01
CA VAL A 402 -2.23 -0.41 -30.62
C VAL A 402 -3.63 -0.26 -30.01
N PRO A 403 -4.69 -0.06 -30.82
CA PRO A 403 -6.04 0.06 -30.27
C PRO A 403 -6.52 -1.27 -29.67
N SER A 404 -7.42 -1.19 -28.70
CA SER A 404 -8.05 -2.38 -28.12
C SER A 404 -8.73 -3.21 -29.21
N ARG A 405 -8.44 -4.51 -29.22
CA ARG A 405 -9.21 -5.45 -30.03
C ARG A 405 -10.58 -5.62 -29.38
N GLU A 406 -11.62 -5.84 -30.17
CA GLU A 406 -12.96 -6.23 -29.66
C GLU A 406 -12.93 -7.70 -29.20
N VAL A 407 -12.07 -8.02 -28.23
CA VAL A 407 -11.85 -9.37 -27.70
C VAL A 407 -13.15 -9.98 -27.20
N ALA A 408 -14.03 -9.13 -26.64
CA ALA A 408 -15.36 -9.49 -26.18
C ALA A 408 -16.16 -10.30 -27.21
N ASP A 409 -16.19 -9.79 -28.44
CA ASP A 409 -17.01 -10.34 -29.50
C ASP A 409 -16.34 -11.57 -30.13
N GLU A 410 -15.00 -11.59 -30.18
CA GLU A 410 -14.20 -12.72 -30.71
C GLU A 410 -14.26 -13.96 -29.80
N VAL A 411 -14.21 -13.78 -28.47
CA VAL A 411 -14.30 -14.88 -27.50
C VAL A 411 -15.74 -15.15 -27.03
N GLY A 412 -16.72 -14.39 -27.53
CA GLY A 412 -18.14 -14.63 -27.26
C GLY A 412 -18.62 -14.21 -25.85
N VAL A 413 -18.01 -13.20 -25.23
CA VAL A 413 -18.49 -12.63 -23.97
C VAL A 413 -19.80 -11.86 -24.19
N ASP A 414 -20.92 -12.43 -23.70
CA ASP A 414 -22.21 -11.74 -23.59
C ASP A 414 -22.54 -11.43 -22.12
N PRO A 415 -22.24 -10.22 -21.64
CA PRO A 415 -22.48 -9.85 -20.26
C PRO A 415 -23.96 -9.59 -19.97
N VAL A 416 -24.80 -9.37 -21.00
CA VAL A 416 -26.23 -9.16 -20.81
C VAL A 416 -26.87 -10.48 -20.47
N THR A 417 -26.61 -11.50 -21.29
CA THR A 417 -27.06 -12.87 -21.00
C THR A 417 -26.45 -13.36 -19.70
N PHE A 418 -25.16 -13.13 -19.46
CA PHE A 418 -24.53 -13.51 -18.19
C PHE A 418 -25.24 -12.92 -16.97
N LEU A 419 -25.57 -11.62 -17.00
CA LEU A 419 -26.26 -10.99 -15.89
C LEU A 419 -27.73 -11.42 -15.79
N GLN A 420 -28.39 -11.71 -16.90
CA GLN A 420 -29.71 -12.33 -16.89
C GLN A 420 -29.66 -13.70 -16.21
N ASP A 421 -28.71 -14.55 -16.58
CA ASP A 421 -28.53 -15.90 -16.02
C ASP A 421 -28.21 -15.85 -14.52
N ILE A 422 -27.41 -14.87 -14.07
CA ILE A 422 -27.17 -14.61 -12.64
C ILE A 422 -28.47 -14.23 -11.95
N THR A 423 -29.20 -13.24 -12.48
CA THR A 423 -30.44 -12.74 -11.85
C THR A 423 -31.57 -13.77 -11.81
N LEU A 424 -31.62 -14.70 -12.76
CA LEU A 424 -32.60 -15.78 -12.78
C LEU A 424 -32.35 -16.83 -11.69
N GLN A 425 -31.12 -16.93 -11.22
CA GLN A 425 -30.70 -17.88 -10.19
C GLN A 425 -30.59 -17.25 -8.80
N ALA A 426 -30.64 -15.92 -8.72
CA ALA A 426 -30.54 -15.14 -7.49
C ALA A 426 -31.89 -14.61 -7.02
N VAL A 427 -31.96 -14.20 -5.75
CA VAL A 427 -33.07 -13.40 -5.22
C VAL A 427 -32.65 -11.94 -5.30
N VAL A 428 -33.34 -11.16 -6.15
CA VAL A 428 -33.11 -9.71 -6.29
C VAL A 428 -34.38 -8.95 -5.93
N ASP A 429 -34.30 -8.12 -4.90
CA ASP A 429 -35.36 -7.20 -4.51
C ASP A 429 -34.96 -5.77 -4.86
N ALA A 430 -35.44 -5.30 -6.00
CA ALA A 430 -35.19 -3.94 -6.47
C ALA A 430 -35.88 -2.86 -5.62
N ALA A 431 -36.96 -3.20 -4.90
CA ALA A 431 -37.69 -2.24 -4.07
C ALA A 431 -36.97 -1.97 -2.75
N ASN A 432 -36.36 -3.00 -2.17
CA ASN A 432 -35.58 -2.91 -0.94
C ASN A 432 -34.05 -2.88 -1.18
N GLN A 433 -33.63 -2.77 -2.44
CA GLN A 433 -32.24 -2.67 -2.91
C GLN A 433 -31.29 -3.70 -2.31
N TYR A 434 -31.73 -4.97 -2.26
CA TYR A 434 -30.87 -6.09 -1.86
C TYR A 434 -30.85 -7.22 -2.88
N ALA A 435 -29.76 -7.99 -2.84
CA ALA A 435 -29.62 -9.26 -3.54
C ALA A 435 -29.11 -10.35 -2.59
N THR A 436 -29.47 -11.60 -2.84
CA THR A 436 -28.91 -12.76 -2.12
C THR A 436 -29.03 -14.03 -2.95
N GLY A 437 -28.30 -15.09 -2.59
CA GLY A 437 -28.29 -16.35 -3.32
C GLY A 437 -27.73 -16.24 -4.74
N LEU A 438 -26.78 -15.34 -4.99
CA LEU A 438 -26.07 -15.24 -6.27
C LEU A 438 -25.37 -16.57 -6.59
N PRO A 439 -25.46 -17.09 -7.83
CA PRO A 439 -24.91 -18.39 -8.20
C PRO A 439 -23.38 -18.32 -8.36
N HIS A 440 -22.66 -18.38 -7.25
CA HIS A 440 -21.21 -18.18 -7.20
C HIS A 440 -20.42 -19.13 -8.12
N ASP A 441 -20.70 -20.44 -8.05
CA ASP A 441 -20.01 -21.44 -8.88
C ASP A 441 -20.20 -21.16 -10.38
N PHE A 442 -21.43 -20.81 -10.80
CA PHE A 442 -21.71 -20.43 -12.18
C PHE A 442 -20.92 -19.19 -12.62
N ILE A 443 -20.81 -18.18 -11.74
CA ILE A 443 -20.06 -16.95 -12.02
C ILE A 443 -18.58 -17.29 -12.20
N ILE A 444 -18.00 -18.05 -11.28
CA ILE A 444 -16.58 -18.44 -11.32
C ILE A 444 -16.29 -19.32 -12.53
N ASP A 445 -17.07 -20.38 -12.76
CA ASP A 445 -16.86 -21.30 -13.88
C ASP A 445 -16.90 -20.57 -15.22
N ARG A 446 -17.83 -19.61 -15.37
CA ARG A 446 -17.94 -18.81 -16.58
C ARG A 446 -16.75 -17.85 -16.76
N LEU A 447 -16.28 -17.23 -15.69
CA LEU A 447 -15.10 -16.36 -15.75
C LEU A 447 -13.82 -17.15 -16.06
N LEU A 448 -13.68 -18.37 -15.53
CA LEU A 448 -12.59 -19.30 -15.84
C LEU A 448 -12.63 -19.74 -17.32
N GLU A 449 -13.81 -20.08 -17.84
CA GLU A 449 -14.02 -20.42 -19.25
C GLU A 449 -13.55 -19.27 -20.16
N TRP A 450 -14.06 -18.06 -19.93
CA TRP A 450 -13.64 -16.89 -20.71
C TRP A 450 -12.16 -16.56 -20.56
N GLY A 451 -11.56 -16.80 -19.39
CA GLY A 451 -10.12 -16.63 -19.20
C GLY A 451 -9.34 -17.58 -20.11
N GLY A 452 -9.72 -18.85 -20.15
CA GLY A 452 -9.15 -19.83 -21.07
C GLY A 452 -9.32 -19.45 -22.54
N ASP A 453 -10.49 -18.93 -22.93
CA ASP A 453 -10.76 -18.51 -24.31
C ASP A 453 -9.93 -17.29 -24.72
N VAL A 454 -9.81 -16.29 -23.84
CA VAL A 454 -8.94 -15.12 -24.07
C VAL A 454 -7.49 -15.55 -24.23
N GLN A 455 -7.01 -16.47 -23.38
CA GLN A 455 -5.66 -17.01 -23.46
C GLN A 455 -5.40 -17.75 -24.78
N ALA A 456 -6.35 -18.60 -25.19
CA ALA A 456 -6.27 -19.32 -26.46
C ALA A 456 -6.27 -18.35 -27.64
N PHE A 457 -7.11 -17.31 -27.61
CA PHE A 457 -7.16 -16.27 -28.63
C PHE A 457 -5.84 -15.49 -28.71
N ALA A 458 -5.26 -15.08 -27.58
CA ALA A 458 -3.95 -14.42 -27.52
C ALA A 458 -2.87 -15.30 -28.16
N GLY A 459 -2.76 -16.56 -27.72
CA GLY A 459 -1.77 -17.51 -28.22
C GLY A 459 -1.91 -17.82 -29.72
N MET A 460 -3.14 -17.92 -30.24
CA MET A 460 -3.39 -18.07 -31.68
C MET A 460 -2.90 -16.88 -32.51
N ASN A 461 -2.79 -15.71 -31.90
CA ASN A 461 -2.32 -14.47 -32.52
C ASN A 461 -0.84 -14.18 -32.22
N GLY A 462 -0.14 -15.06 -31.50
CA GLY A 462 1.25 -14.85 -31.09
C GLY A 462 1.42 -13.69 -30.10
N LEU A 463 0.40 -13.43 -29.29
CA LEU A 463 0.35 -12.36 -28.29
C LEU A 463 0.17 -12.95 -26.89
N GLU A 464 0.61 -12.21 -25.89
CA GLU A 464 0.22 -12.38 -24.50
C GLU A 464 -1.15 -11.73 -24.23
N PRO A 465 -1.93 -12.19 -23.23
CA PRO A 465 -3.27 -11.66 -22.99
C PRO A 465 -3.34 -10.14 -22.75
N VAL A 466 -2.32 -9.54 -22.13
CA VAL A 466 -2.23 -8.09 -21.90
C VAL A 466 -2.08 -7.30 -23.20
N GLU A 467 -1.49 -7.90 -24.24
CA GLU A 467 -1.25 -7.26 -25.55
C GLU A 467 -2.50 -7.21 -26.43
N LEU A 468 -3.61 -7.83 -25.99
CA LEU A 468 -4.89 -7.76 -26.69
C LEU A 468 -5.61 -6.41 -26.51
N PHE A 469 -5.28 -5.67 -25.46
CA PHE A 469 -5.88 -4.39 -25.11
C PHE A 469 -4.95 -3.24 -25.49
N ARG A 470 -5.44 -1.98 -25.38
CA ARG A 470 -4.65 -0.81 -25.72
C ARG A 470 -3.30 -0.84 -25.00
N THR A 471 -2.24 -1.01 -25.77
CA THR A 471 -0.86 -1.08 -25.28
C THR A 471 0.03 -0.07 -25.98
N GLN A 472 1.07 0.36 -25.27
CA GLN A 472 2.08 1.28 -25.75
C GLN A 472 3.25 0.48 -26.34
N VAL A 473 3.54 0.70 -27.62
CA VAL A 473 4.69 0.11 -28.31
C VAL A 473 5.69 1.22 -28.64
N ILE A 474 6.92 1.08 -28.16
CA ILE A 474 8.01 1.99 -28.52
C ILE A 474 8.54 1.57 -29.88
N THR A 475 8.44 2.46 -30.86
CA THR A 475 9.08 2.27 -32.16
C THR A 475 10.49 2.86 -32.06
N GLY A 476 11.46 2.01 -31.73
CA GLY A 476 12.85 2.43 -31.52
C GLY A 476 13.48 3.08 -32.75
N GLU A 477 14.54 3.86 -32.53
CA GLU A 477 15.34 4.48 -33.59
C GLU A 477 16.79 3.97 -33.52
N GLU A 478 17.36 3.53 -34.65
CA GLU A 478 18.78 3.18 -34.68
C GLU A 478 19.67 4.42 -34.65
N TYR A 479 20.06 4.81 -33.45
CA TYR A 479 21.06 5.85 -33.22
C TYR A 479 22.46 5.30 -33.49
N GLY A 480 22.93 5.41 -34.74
CA GLY A 480 24.35 5.24 -35.05
C GLY A 480 25.22 6.32 -34.38
N ILE A 481 24.59 7.40 -33.89
CA ILE A 481 25.23 8.48 -33.19
C ILE A 481 24.33 9.16 -32.12
N LEU A 482 24.91 9.82 -31.11
CA LEU A 482 24.18 10.67 -30.15
C LEU A 482 23.48 11.84 -30.87
N PRO A 483 22.26 12.20 -30.44
CA PRO A 483 21.55 13.35 -30.98
C PRO A 483 22.30 14.66 -30.71
N LEU A 484 22.21 15.60 -31.66
CA LEU A 484 22.86 16.92 -31.57
C LEU A 484 21.94 18.01 -31.01
N SER A 485 20.65 17.72 -30.87
CA SER A 485 19.62 18.64 -30.39
C SER A 485 18.48 17.87 -29.75
N LEU A 486 17.78 18.53 -28.83
CA LEU A 486 16.54 18.04 -28.23
C LEU A 486 15.37 18.20 -29.22
N PRO A 487 14.31 17.39 -29.11
CA PRO A 487 13.13 17.46 -30.00
C PRO A 487 12.18 18.63 -29.67
N TYR A 488 12.50 19.42 -28.64
CA TYR A 488 11.72 20.55 -28.14
C TYR A 488 12.61 21.78 -27.91
N THR A 489 11.99 22.90 -27.57
CA THR A 489 12.72 24.13 -27.20
C THR A 489 12.72 24.34 -25.69
N VAL A 490 13.83 24.79 -25.13
CA VAL A 490 13.91 25.14 -23.69
C VAL A 490 13.39 26.56 -23.52
N ASN A 491 12.26 26.71 -22.82
CA ASN A 491 11.64 28.01 -22.55
C ASN A 491 12.31 28.72 -21.36
N SER A 492 12.57 27.98 -20.28
CA SER A 492 13.28 28.48 -19.11
C SER A 492 14.27 27.43 -18.61
N LEU A 493 15.48 27.86 -18.22
CA LEU A 493 16.46 26.99 -17.60
C LEU A 493 16.55 27.33 -16.11
N GLN A 494 16.30 26.35 -15.25
CA GLN A 494 16.37 26.53 -13.81
C GLN A 494 17.74 26.13 -13.25
N GLY A 495 18.41 25.12 -13.83
CA GLY A 495 19.79 24.79 -13.46
C GLY A 495 20.29 23.43 -13.93
N ALA A 496 21.56 23.15 -13.64
CA ALA A 496 22.14 21.81 -13.72
C ALA A 496 22.57 21.32 -12.34
N PHE A 497 22.43 20.02 -12.10
CA PHE A 497 22.61 19.42 -10.79
C PHE A 497 23.23 18.04 -10.87
N SER A 498 24.23 17.73 -10.04
CA SER A 498 24.75 16.37 -9.94
C SER A 498 23.78 15.42 -9.20
N GLN A 499 22.87 15.98 -8.41
CA GLN A 499 21.74 15.31 -7.74
C GLN A 499 20.55 16.27 -7.75
N LEU A 500 19.35 15.77 -8.00
CA LEU A 500 18.16 16.63 -8.01
C LEU A 500 17.89 17.19 -6.59
N PRO A 501 17.48 18.46 -6.46
CA PRO A 501 17.10 19.04 -5.16
C PRO A 501 15.92 18.31 -4.52
N SER A 502 15.83 18.33 -3.19
CA SER A 502 14.71 17.70 -2.45
C SER A 502 13.34 18.29 -2.79
N THR A 503 13.28 19.51 -3.32
CA THR A 503 12.04 20.18 -3.73
C THR A 503 11.30 19.48 -4.87
N VAL A 504 11.98 18.63 -5.64
CA VAL A 504 11.39 17.83 -6.72
C VAL A 504 11.35 16.33 -6.42
N LYS A 505 11.65 15.92 -5.18
CA LYS A 505 11.59 14.52 -4.74
C LYS A 505 10.38 14.29 -3.85
N TYR A 506 9.78 13.11 -3.96
CA TYR A 506 8.77 12.68 -3.00
C TYR A 506 9.42 12.35 -1.65
N GLN A 507 8.75 12.72 -0.56
CA GLN A 507 9.16 12.40 0.81
C GLN A 507 8.22 11.35 1.41
N VAL A 508 8.76 10.53 2.29
CA VAL A 508 8.02 9.61 3.14
C VAL A 508 8.50 9.73 4.58
N GLU A 509 7.55 9.79 5.50
CA GLU A 509 7.80 9.75 6.94
C GLU A 509 7.08 8.55 7.55
N VAL A 510 7.80 7.75 8.32
CA VAL A 510 7.27 6.62 9.09
C VAL A 510 7.39 6.97 10.56
N GLU A 511 6.25 7.07 11.23
CA GLU A 511 6.13 7.36 12.66
C GLU A 511 5.43 6.22 13.37
N VAL A 512 5.91 5.87 14.56
CA VAL A 512 5.22 4.95 15.47
C VAL A 512 4.90 5.72 16.74
N GLU A 513 3.62 5.79 17.07
CA GLU A 513 3.10 6.43 18.27
C GLU A 513 2.54 5.40 19.25
N ASP A 514 2.49 5.74 20.53
CA ASP A 514 1.62 5.03 21.45
C ASP A 514 0.13 5.37 21.21
N VAL A 515 -0.77 4.68 21.90
CA VAL A 515 -2.22 4.95 21.80
C VAL A 515 -2.63 6.36 22.27
N ASN A 516 -1.76 7.09 22.97
CA ASN A 516 -2.00 8.46 23.42
C ASN A 516 -1.45 9.52 22.46
N GLY A 517 -0.84 9.11 21.33
CA GLY A 517 -0.23 10.01 20.36
C GLY A 517 1.18 10.48 20.74
N LEU A 518 1.85 9.80 21.69
CA LEU A 518 3.26 10.06 21.97
C LEU A 518 4.11 9.36 20.91
N SER A 519 4.87 10.16 20.14
CA SER A 519 5.86 9.64 19.18
C SER A 519 6.93 8.80 19.89
N LEU A 520 7.00 7.52 19.52
CA LEU A 520 7.97 6.54 20.00
C LEU A 520 9.17 6.45 19.06
N LEU A 521 8.95 6.64 17.77
CA LEU A 521 9.97 6.59 16.72
C LEU A 521 9.47 7.37 15.49
N SER A 522 10.34 8.14 14.85
CA SER A 522 10.07 8.78 13.54
C SER A 522 11.31 8.64 12.64
N TYR A 523 11.07 8.43 11.35
CA TYR A 523 12.08 8.37 10.30
C TYR A 523 11.53 9.02 9.03
N SER A 524 12.23 10.03 8.51
CA SER A 524 11.86 10.76 7.30
C SER A 524 12.96 10.67 6.24
N THR A 525 12.58 10.39 5.00
CA THR A 525 13.50 10.24 3.86
C THR A 525 12.80 10.49 2.53
N ASP A 526 13.57 10.68 1.45
CA ASP A 526 13.07 10.65 0.07
C ASP A 526 12.61 9.23 -0.32
N THR A 527 11.59 9.09 -1.19
CA THR A 527 11.14 7.79 -1.73
C THR A 527 12.25 7.07 -2.49
N VAL A 528 13.13 7.80 -3.19
CA VAL A 528 14.27 7.21 -3.92
C VAL A 528 15.25 6.45 -3.02
N SER A 529 15.32 6.81 -1.74
CA SER A 529 16.15 6.10 -0.76
C SER A 529 15.55 4.76 -0.34
N LEU A 530 14.24 4.57 -0.53
CA LEU A 530 13.49 3.34 -0.25
C LEU A 530 13.13 2.54 -1.51
N ALA A 531 13.21 3.14 -2.69
CA ALA A 531 12.88 2.49 -3.95
C ALA A 531 13.67 1.18 -4.14
N GLY A 532 12.94 0.09 -4.39
CA GLY A 532 13.49 -1.27 -4.52
C GLY A 532 13.78 -1.97 -3.19
N LYS A 533 13.62 -1.31 -2.04
CA LYS A 533 14.06 -1.82 -0.73
C LYS A 533 12.94 -2.36 0.15
N ARG A 534 13.25 -3.35 0.99
CA ARG A 534 12.43 -3.80 2.12
C ARG A 534 12.35 -2.69 3.16
N VAL A 535 11.15 -2.42 3.65
CA VAL A 535 10.94 -1.59 4.85
C VAL A 535 10.15 -2.41 5.86
N THR A 536 10.66 -2.51 7.09
CA THR A 536 10.06 -3.37 8.12
C THR A 536 10.06 -2.71 9.48
N LEU A 537 8.91 -2.73 10.15
CA LEU A 537 8.77 -2.44 11.58
C LEU A 537 8.80 -3.76 12.35
N SER A 538 9.86 -3.95 13.13
CA SER A 538 10.05 -5.13 13.98
C SER A 538 10.38 -4.74 15.42
N TYR A 539 10.50 -5.72 16.30
CA TYR A 539 10.77 -5.50 17.72
C TYR A 539 11.95 -6.33 18.20
N ALA A 540 12.90 -5.69 18.87
CA ALA A 540 14.00 -6.35 19.56
C ALA A 540 13.72 -6.44 21.07
N PRO A 541 14.24 -7.44 21.79
CA PRO A 541 14.17 -7.47 23.25
C PRO A 541 14.80 -6.21 23.84
N ALA A 542 14.13 -5.59 24.82
CA ALA A 542 14.62 -4.35 25.42
C ALA A 542 15.92 -4.54 26.22
N THR A 543 16.07 -5.72 26.84
CA THR A 543 17.22 -6.13 27.65
C THR A 543 17.63 -7.59 27.40
N ALA A 544 18.77 -8.01 27.98
CA ALA A 544 19.21 -9.41 27.96
C ALA A 544 18.25 -10.35 28.72
N ASP A 545 17.55 -9.84 29.74
CA ASP A 545 16.56 -10.61 30.49
C ASP A 545 15.31 -10.87 29.64
N ASP A 546 14.87 -9.88 28.84
CA ASP A 546 13.79 -10.05 27.86
C ASP A 546 14.17 -11.08 26.79
N ALA A 547 15.41 -11.01 26.30
CA ALA A 547 15.94 -11.98 25.34
C ALA A 547 15.99 -13.41 25.92
N ALA A 548 16.23 -13.56 27.23
CA ALA A 548 16.20 -14.85 27.90
C ALA A 548 14.79 -15.47 27.90
N VAL A 549 13.75 -14.66 28.12
CA VAL A 549 12.35 -15.12 28.02
C VAL A 549 12.05 -15.57 26.59
N MET A 550 12.30 -14.73 25.59
CA MET A 550 12.03 -15.07 24.18
C MET A 550 12.74 -16.37 23.77
N ASN A 551 13.98 -16.59 24.21
CA ASN A 551 14.72 -17.82 23.95
C ASN A 551 14.13 -19.04 24.66
N ALA A 552 13.64 -18.89 25.90
CA ALA A 552 13.05 -19.98 26.68
C ALA A 552 11.66 -20.42 26.17
N TYR A 553 10.97 -19.55 25.43
CA TYR A 553 9.63 -19.77 24.86
C TYR A 553 9.63 -19.94 23.33
N ARG A 554 10.79 -19.92 22.66
CA ARG A 554 10.89 -19.91 21.18
C ARG A 554 10.22 -21.09 20.45
N ASN A 555 9.99 -22.20 21.14
CA ASN A 555 9.37 -23.42 20.60
C ASN A 555 7.94 -23.65 21.16
N GLU A 556 7.44 -22.71 21.96
CA GLU A 556 6.10 -22.80 22.54
C GLU A 556 5.12 -22.02 21.68
N THR A 557 3.86 -22.45 21.71
CA THR A 557 2.76 -21.84 20.96
C THR A 557 2.30 -20.52 21.59
N GLU A 558 2.52 -20.36 22.89
CA GLU A 558 2.14 -19.18 23.66
C GLU A 558 3.34 -18.65 24.45
N MET A 559 3.47 -17.33 24.52
CA MET A 559 4.50 -16.67 25.32
C MET A 559 3.84 -15.71 26.33
N PRO A 560 4.32 -15.61 27.59
CA PRO A 560 3.82 -14.64 28.55
C PRO A 560 4.21 -13.21 28.13
N ALA A 561 3.26 -12.45 27.59
CA ALA A 561 3.53 -11.13 27.01
C ALA A 561 3.90 -10.09 28.10
N TYR A 562 3.16 -10.07 29.20
CA TYR A 562 3.32 -9.14 30.33
C TYR A 562 4.69 -9.10 31.02
N ILE A 563 5.58 -10.06 30.75
CA ILE A 563 6.94 -10.08 31.33
C ILE A 563 8.03 -9.69 30.34
N VAL A 564 7.68 -9.45 29.07
CA VAL A 564 8.60 -9.15 27.98
C VAL A 564 8.46 -7.70 27.56
N ASP A 565 9.55 -6.95 27.68
CA ASP A 565 9.66 -5.61 27.11
C ASP A 565 10.47 -5.64 25.82
N LEU A 566 10.04 -4.83 24.86
CA LEU A 566 10.53 -4.78 23.49
C LEU A 566 10.89 -3.34 23.09
N LYS A 567 11.69 -3.18 22.04
CA LYS A 567 11.97 -1.90 21.40
C LYS A 567 11.56 -1.95 19.94
N PRO A 568 10.68 -1.04 19.46
CA PRO A 568 10.36 -0.95 18.05
C PRO A 568 11.60 -0.51 17.26
N ARG A 569 11.80 -1.11 16.10
CA ARG A 569 12.91 -0.84 15.19
C ARG A 569 12.36 -0.73 13.78
N LEU A 570 12.66 0.38 13.12
CA LEU A 570 12.45 0.52 11.69
C LEU A 570 13.72 0.10 10.96
N ILE A 571 13.56 -0.82 10.02
CA ILE A 571 14.63 -1.44 9.26
C ILE A 571 14.40 -1.16 7.77
N VAL A 572 15.44 -0.73 7.07
CA VAL A 572 15.47 -0.58 5.62
C VAL A 572 16.56 -1.49 5.08
N GLU A 573 16.18 -2.49 4.27
CA GLU A 573 17.02 -3.66 3.96
C GLU A 573 17.56 -4.30 5.26
N ASP A 574 18.88 -4.22 5.48
CA ASP A 574 19.57 -4.80 6.63
C ASP A 574 19.93 -3.74 7.69
N HIS A 575 19.54 -2.48 7.46
CA HIS A 575 19.98 -1.34 8.27
C HIS A 575 18.86 -0.83 9.17
N VAL A 576 19.14 -0.76 10.46
CA VAL A 576 18.20 -0.19 11.43
C VAL A 576 18.35 1.32 11.42
N VAL A 577 17.36 1.98 10.83
CA VAL A 577 17.37 3.42 10.60
C VAL A 577 16.79 4.20 11.78
N ALA A 578 15.93 3.57 12.58
CA ALA A 578 15.39 4.16 13.80
C ALA A 578 15.08 3.10 14.86
N THR A 579 15.12 3.48 16.14
CA THR A 579 14.77 2.61 17.27
C THR A 579 14.06 3.44 18.35
N GLY A 580 12.91 2.96 18.83
CA GLY A 580 12.15 3.63 19.87
C GLY A 580 12.47 3.16 21.30
N PRO A 581 11.78 3.73 22.31
CA PRO A 581 11.91 3.34 23.71
C PRO A 581 11.35 1.95 23.97
N SER A 582 11.53 1.48 25.21
CA SER A 582 10.96 0.22 25.67
C SER A 582 9.44 0.28 25.72
N VAL A 583 8.77 -0.70 25.14
CA VAL A 583 7.31 -0.93 25.18
C VAL A 583 7.06 -2.36 25.63
N SER A 584 6.02 -2.58 26.43
CA SER A 584 5.66 -3.95 26.84
C SER A 584 5.02 -4.70 25.66
N MET A 585 5.33 -5.99 25.56
CA MET A 585 4.83 -6.83 24.47
C MET A 585 3.31 -6.91 24.47
N GLY A 586 2.72 -6.92 23.28
CA GLY A 586 1.29 -7.06 23.06
C GLY A 586 0.52 -5.74 23.16
N TYR A 587 1.14 -4.62 23.54
CA TYR A 587 0.47 -3.33 23.55
C TYR A 587 0.26 -2.80 22.13
N ASP A 588 -0.88 -2.13 21.93
CA ASP A 588 -1.22 -1.46 20.69
C ASP A 588 -0.38 -0.18 20.50
N GLN A 589 -0.03 0.10 19.25
CA GLN A 589 0.72 1.27 18.79
C GLN A 589 0.11 1.72 17.46
N ARG A 590 0.25 2.99 17.12
CA ARG A 590 -0.16 3.51 15.81
C ARG A 590 1.05 3.62 14.90
N LEU A 591 1.03 2.94 13.77
CA LEU A 591 1.98 3.13 12.68
C LEU A 591 1.39 4.17 11.73
N LYS A 592 2.00 5.34 11.63
CA LYS A 592 1.58 6.40 10.73
C LYS A 592 2.60 6.55 9.62
N VAL A 593 2.16 6.45 8.37
CA VAL A 593 3.01 6.65 7.19
C VAL A 593 2.50 7.86 6.42
N THR A 594 3.37 8.84 6.21
CA THR A 594 3.03 10.12 5.55
C THR A 594 3.80 10.28 4.25
N PHE A 595 3.08 10.40 3.13
CA PHE A 595 3.64 10.69 1.82
C PHE A 595 3.49 12.17 1.49
N THR A 596 4.55 12.80 0.98
CA THR A 596 4.52 14.21 0.54
C THR A 596 5.06 14.32 -0.88
N ALA A 597 4.18 14.65 -1.82
CA ALA A 597 4.55 14.98 -3.20
C ALA A 597 5.18 16.38 -3.28
N PRO A 598 6.00 16.66 -4.31
CA PRO A 598 6.37 18.01 -4.68
C PRO A 598 5.13 18.90 -4.84
N PHE A 599 5.05 20.02 -4.12
CA PHE A 599 3.87 20.92 -4.00
C PHE A 599 2.60 20.32 -3.40
N GLY A 600 2.62 19.05 -3.01
CA GLY A 600 1.51 18.36 -2.37
C GLY A 600 1.38 18.70 -0.90
N ASN A 601 0.14 18.65 -0.39
CA ASN A 601 -0.05 18.54 1.05
C ASN A 601 0.33 17.11 1.48
N PRO A 602 0.99 16.94 2.65
CA PRO A 602 1.23 15.63 3.21
C PRO A 602 -0.07 14.83 3.36
N GLU A 603 -0.01 13.56 3.03
CA GLU A 603 -1.11 12.60 3.18
C GLU A 603 -0.65 11.45 4.07
N SER A 604 -1.37 11.21 5.16
CA SER A 604 -1.05 10.14 6.11
C SER A 604 -2.05 9.00 6.02
N VAL A 605 -1.57 7.79 6.26
CA VAL A 605 -2.37 6.61 6.63
C VAL A 605 -1.91 6.14 8.01
N THR A 606 -2.82 5.56 8.79
CA THR A 606 -2.55 5.16 10.17
C THR A 606 -3.11 3.78 10.47
N ASP A 607 -2.22 2.87 10.85
CA ASP A 607 -2.56 1.48 11.15
C ASP A 607 -2.31 1.13 12.60
N LEU A 608 -3.08 0.18 13.10
CA LEU A 608 -2.88 -0.39 14.42
C LEU A 608 -1.88 -1.53 14.36
N VAL A 609 -0.70 -1.34 14.96
CA VAL A 609 0.31 -2.40 15.09
C VAL A 609 0.46 -2.79 16.55
N ARG A 610 0.93 -4.02 16.78
CA ARG A 610 1.14 -4.55 18.13
C ARG A 610 2.62 -4.73 18.42
N ALA A 611 3.02 -4.35 19.63
CA ALA A 611 4.37 -4.54 20.12
C ALA A 611 4.72 -6.03 20.10
N GLY A 612 5.66 -6.43 19.24
CA GLY A 612 6.08 -7.82 19.04
C GLY A 612 5.63 -8.44 17.71
N SER A 613 4.72 -7.80 16.96
CA SER A 613 4.40 -8.18 15.57
C SER A 613 5.58 -7.92 14.63
N TYR A 614 5.59 -8.56 13.48
CA TYR A 614 6.53 -8.26 12.39
C TYR A 614 5.74 -7.65 11.24
N ASN A 615 6.04 -6.41 10.83
CA ASN A 615 5.21 -5.69 9.85
C ASN A 615 6.07 -5.18 8.70
N ALA A 616 5.78 -5.61 7.48
CA ALA A 616 6.42 -5.09 6.27
C ALA A 616 5.55 -3.99 5.64
N ILE A 617 6.18 -2.85 5.36
CA ILE A 617 5.56 -1.74 4.64
C ILE A 617 5.93 -1.93 3.17
N ALA A 618 5.08 -2.64 2.42
CA ALA A 618 5.32 -2.88 1.01
C ALA A 618 4.96 -1.61 0.22
N LEU A 619 5.96 -0.99 -0.39
CA LEU A 619 5.79 0.23 -1.17
C LEU A 619 5.60 -0.09 -2.66
N ASN A 620 4.60 0.55 -3.28
CA ASN A 620 4.45 0.61 -4.72
C ASN A 620 4.64 2.05 -5.20
N LEU A 621 5.80 2.30 -5.82
CA LEU A 621 6.23 3.62 -6.24
C LEU A 621 5.94 3.89 -7.73
N GLN A 622 4.90 3.27 -8.30
CA GLN A 622 4.17 3.54 -9.55
C GLN A 622 3.61 2.22 -10.08
N ASN A 623 4.47 1.21 -10.12
CA ASN A 623 4.18 -0.13 -10.59
C ASN A 623 5.05 -1.14 -9.79
N VAL A 624 4.61 -2.39 -9.68
CA VAL A 624 5.46 -3.52 -9.32
C VAL A 624 5.61 -4.43 -10.52
N SER A 625 6.80 -4.48 -11.10
CA SER A 625 7.09 -5.37 -12.22
C SER A 625 7.39 -6.81 -11.80
N GLY A 626 7.29 -7.74 -12.76
CA GLY A 626 7.71 -9.13 -12.54
C GLY A 626 9.20 -9.24 -12.21
N GLY A 627 10.05 -8.43 -12.86
CA GLY A 627 11.49 -8.41 -12.59
C GLY A 627 11.81 -7.93 -11.16
N TYR A 628 11.13 -6.90 -10.69
CA TYR A 628 11.28 -6.43 -9.31
C TYR A 628 10.85 -7.52 -8.31
N LEU A 629 9.68 -8.13 -8.51
CA LEU A 629 9.21 -9.20 -7.63
C LEU A 629 10.15 -10.43 -7.65
N GLU A 630 10.65 -10.83 -8.81
CA GLU A 630 11.59 -11.95 -8.96
C GLU A 630 12.92 -11.70 -8.25
N GLU A 631 13.46 -10.48 -8.29
CA GLU A 631 14.67 -10.11 -7.53
C GLU A 631 14.46 -10.33 -6.02
N ARG A 632 13.32 -9.88 -5.48
CA ARG A 632 12.98 -10.02 -4.06
C ARG A 632 12.75 -11.48 -3.67
N LEU A 633 12.08 -12.25 -4.52
CA LEU A 633 11.92 -13.69 -4.33
C LEU A 633 13.27 -14.44 -4.36
N SER A 634 14.22 -14.00 -5.20
CA SER A 634 15.58 -14.56 -5.22
C SER A 634 16.31 -14.28 -3.92
N ARG A 635 16.24 -13.04 -3.40
CA ARG A 635 16.83 -12.67 -2.09
C ARG A 635 16.26 -13.52 -0.95
N LEU A 636 14.94 -13.75 -0.94
CA LEU A 636 14.30 -14.64 0.03
C LEU A 636 14.81 -16.08 -0.09
N ALA A 637 14.99 -16.58 -1.32
CA ALA A 637 15.51 -17.92 -1.55
C ALA A 637 16.95 -18.08 -1.04
N ASP A 638 17.80 -17.08 -1.29
CA ASP A 638 19.19 -17.05 -0.81
C ASP A 638 19.26 -16.97 0.72
N ALA A 639 18.44 -16.12 1.34
CA ALA A 639 18.34 -16.00 2.79
C ALA A 639 17.93 -17.33 3.44
N ARG A 640 16.94 -18.01 2.85
CA ARG A 640 16.51 -19.34 3.30
C ARG A 640 17.62 -20.37 3.18
N GLU A 641 18.31 -20.44 2.05
CA GLU A 641 19.40 -21.39 1.85
C GLU A 641 20.53 -21.14 2.87
N GLY A 642 20.84 -19.86 3.14
CA GLY A 642 21.76 -19.45 4.19
C GLY A 642 21.33 -19.93 5.58
N TYR A 643 20.04 -19.78 5.92
CA TYR A 643 19.48 -20.25 7.20
C TYR A 643 19.53 -21.77 7.34
N GLU A 644 19.14 -22.52 6.30
CA GLU A 644 19.17 -23.98 6.29
C GLU A 644 20.60 -24.54 6.43
N ARG A 645 21.61 -23.79 5.96
CA ARG A 645 23.04 -24.08 6.17
C ARG A 645 23.57 -23.64 7.54
N GLY A 646 22.75 -23.02 8.39
CA GLY A 646 23.13 -22.56 9.73
C GLY A 646 23.97 -21.28 9.73
N SER A 647 23.85 -20.43 8.71
CA SER A 647 24.53 -19.13 8.66
C SER A 647 24.06 -18.22 9.79
N SER A 648 25.01 -17.67 10.55
CA SER A 648 24.72 -16.67 11.59
C SER A 648 24.46 -15.27 11.05
N PHE A 649 24.65 -15.05 9.74
CA PHE A 649 24.41 -13.76 9.09
C PHE A 649 22.95 -13.57 8.72
N ILE A 650 22.17 -14.66 8.60
CA ILE A 650 20.74 -14.58 8.28
C ILE A 650 19.96 -14.20 9.54
N THR A 651 19.30 -13.06 9.46
CA THR A 651 18.46 -12.52 10.53
C THR A 651 17.01 -13.00 10.39
N ARG A 652 16.18 -12.71 11.39
CA ARG A 652 14.73 -12.91 11.28
C ARG A 652 14.12 -12.00 10.23
N ASP A 653 14.72 -10.84 9.99
CA ASP A 653 14.22 -9.86 9.01
C ASP A 653 14.38 -10.38 7.58
N ASP A 654 15.50 -11.02 7.29
CA ASP A 654 15.81 -11.62 5.98
C ASP A 654 14.87 -12.75 5.60
N LEU A 655 14.19 -13.35 6.58
CA LEU A 655 13.22 -14.41 6.36
C LEU A 655 11.79 -13.89 6.49
N ILE A 656 11.40 -13.42 7.68
CA ILE A 656 10.03 -13.00 7.97
C ILE A 656 9.73 -11.68 7.27
N GLY A 657 10.58 -10.67 7.44
CA GLY A 657 10.41 -9.37 6.79
C GLY A 657 10.36 -9.49 5.28
N GLU A 658 11.29 -10.26 4.69
CA GLU A 658 11.31 -10.46 3.23
C GLU A 658 10.11 -11.25 2.72
N THR A 659 9.63 -12.27 3.47
CA THR A 659 8.41 -13.00 3.12
C THR A 659 7.20 -12.07 3.09
N LEU A 660 7.01 -11.26 4.14
CA LEU A 660 5.89 -10.32 4.23
C LEU A 660 5.98 -9.25 3.14
N ASN A 661 7.17 -8.73 2.86
CA ASN A 661 7.38 -7.80 1.75
C ASN A 661 7.03 -8.43 0.40
N CYS A 662 7.47 -9.67 0.13
CA CYS A 662 7.14 -10.39 -1.10
C CYS A 662 5.62 -10.63 -1.24
N ILE A 663 4.90 -10.88 -0.15
CA ILE A 663 3.43 -11.01 -0.17
C ILE A 663 2.79 -9.69 -0.62
N GLY A 664 3.21 -8.57 -0.04
CA GLY A 664 2.70 -7.24 -0.41
C GLY A 664 3.05 -6.83 -1.83
N LEU A 665 4.28 -7.13 -2.29
CA LEU A 665 4.67 -6.92 -3.69
C LEU A 665 3.90 -7.83 -4.66
N ASN A 666 3.63 -9.08 -4.29
CA ASN A 666 2.82 -9.99 -5.11
C ASN A 666 1.37 -9.49 -5.25
N TYR A 667 0.82 -8.91 -4.19
CA TYR A 667 -0.46 -8.21 -4.25
C TYR A 667 -0.44 -7.06 -5.27
N PHE A 668 0.53 -6.15 -5.15
CA PHE A 668 0.64 -5.01 -6.05
C PHE A 668 0.90 -5.42 -7.49
N TYR A 669 1.75 -6.42 -7.74
CA TYR A 669 1.99 -6.98 -9.06
C TYR A 669 0.68 -7.44 -9.73
N GLN A 670 -0.18 -8.16 -9.00
CA GLN A 670 -1.45 -8.64 -9.53
C GLN A 670 -2.45 -7.50 -9.77
N VAL A 671 -2.52 -6.53 -8.85
CA VAL A 671 -3.37 -5.33 -9.01
C VAL A 671 -2.91 -4.52 -10.22
N ASP A 672 -1.61 -4.29 -10.39
CA ASP A 672 -1.07 -3.52 -11.50
C ASP A 672 -1.33 -4.19 -12.85
N LYS A 673 -1.17 -5.51 -12.94
CA LYS A 673 -1.49 -6.26 -14.16
C LYS A 673 -2.96 -6.19 -14.51
N LEU A 674 -3.84 -6.38 -13.52
CA LEU A 674 -5.28 -6.22 -13.72
C LEU A 674 -5.61 -4.80 -14.19
N ASN A 675 -5.02 -3.79 -13.57
CA ASN A 675 -5.31 -2.39 -13.86
C ASN A 675 -4.78 -1.96 -15.23
N GLU A 676 -3.62 -2.46 -15.66
CA GLU A 676 -3.10 -2.28 -17.02
C GLU A 676 -4.11 -2.80 -18.07
N ILE A 677 -4.63 -4.01 -17.87
CA ILE A 677 -5.65 -4.61 -18.74
C ILE A 677 -6.96 -3.81 -18.71
N THR A 678 -7.43 -3.46 -17.51
CA THR A 678 -8.69 -2.74 -17.32
C THR A 678 -8.63 -1.36 -17.98
N ALA A 679 -7.55 -0.62 -17.73
CA ALA A 679 -7.30 0.69 -18.32
C ALA A 679 -7.18 0.61 -19.85
N GLY A 680 -6.43 -0.36 -20.36
CA GLY A 680 -6.32 -0.62 -21.79
C GLY A 680 -7.68 -0.89 -22.43
N SER A 681 -8.50 -1.73 -21.81
CA SER A 681 -9.85 -2.07 -22.31
C SER A 681 -10.81 -0.88 -22.33
N LEU A 682 -10.64 0.07 -21.41
CA LEU A 682 -11.49 1.26 -21.26
C LEU A 682 -10.96 2.48 -22.03
N GLY A 683 -9.78 2.40 -22.64
CA GLY A 683 -9.12 3.58 -23.23
C GLY A 683 -8.80 4.64 -22.17
N VAL A 684 -8.27 4.20 -21.03
CA VAL A 684 -7.87 5.06 -19.91
C VAL A 684 -6.35 5.00 -19.77
N LEU A 685 -5.71 6.15 -19.66
CA LEU A 685 -4.34 6.30 -19.19
C LEU A 685 -4.38 6.26 -17.66
N ILE A 686 -3.49 5.48 -17.05
CA ILE A 686 -3.39 5.39 -15.59
C ILE A 686 -2.00 5.75 -15.12
N SER A 687 -1.93 6.40 -13.98
CA SER A 687 -0.72 6.62 -13.20
C SER A 687 -1.07 6.46 -11.72
N ARG A 688 -0.09 6.16 -10.88
CA ARG A 688 -0.29 5.85 -9.46
C ARG A 688 0.49 6.86 -8.62
N GLU A 689 -0.04 7.34 -7.52
CA GLU A 689 0.78 8.05 -6.52
C GLU A 689 1.42 7.03 -5.56
N PRO A 690 2.59 7.29 -4.92
CA PRO A 690 3.25 6.33 -4.03
C PRO A 690 2.31 5.63 -3.03
N SER A 691 2.05 4.35 -3.25
CA SER A 691 1.07 3.53 -2.54
C SER A 691 1.75 2.60 -1.54
N MET A 692 1.00 2.09 -0.57
CA MET A 692 1.51 1.09 0.36
C MET A 692 0.46 0.06 0.77
N ALA A 693 0.96 -1.12 1.14
CA ALA A 693 0.23 -2.13 1.85
C ALA A 693 1.04 -2.56 3.08
N LEU A 694 0.38 -2.67 4.23
CA LEU A 694 0.95 -3.21 5.46
C LEU A 694 0.70 -4.71 5.52
N VAL A 695 1.77 -5.50 5.46
CA VAL A 695 1.69 -6.97 5.63
C VAL A 695 2.26 -7.34 6.98
N SER A 696 1.42 -7.88 7.86
CA SER A 696 1.77 -8.09 9.26
C SER A 696 1.71 -9.55 9.64
N TYR A 697 2.79 -10.06 10.23
CA TYR A 697 2.75 -11.25 11.06
C TYR A 697 2.35 -10.82 12.47
N GLU A 698 1.04 -10.87 12.71
CA GLU A 698 0.43 -10.27 13.89
C GLU A 698 0.55 -11.12 15.14
N LEU A 699 0.83 -10.42 16.24
CA LEU A 699 0.72 -10.94 17.58
C LEU A 699 -0.74 -10.90 18.04
N LYS A 700 -1.39 -12.07 18.15
CA LYS A 700 -2.67 -12.20 18.85
C LYS A 700 -2.43 -12.31 20.35
N ARG A 701 -3.21 -11.55 21.13
CA ARG A 701 -3.09 -11.53 22.60
C ARG A 701 -4.35 -12.06 23.29
N ILE A 702 -4.16 -12.51 24.53
CA ILE A 702 -5.24 -12.69 25.51
C ILE A 702 -5.06 -11.62 26.59
N GLY A 703 -6.15 -11.02 27.08
CA GLY A 703 -6.09 -9.83 27.92
C GLY A 703 -6.13 -8.56 27.07
N GLU A 704 -7.28 -8.31 26.44
CA GLU A 704 -7.54 -7.10 25.67
C GLU A 704 -7.87 -5.91 26.58
N LEU A 705 -8.61 -6.15 27.66
CA LEU A 705 -9.04 -5.14 28.62
C LEU A 705 -8.04 -5.02 29.78
N VAL A 706 -7.48 -6.14 30.24
CA VAL A 706 -6.35 -6.16 31.18
C VAL A 706 -5.00 -6.02 30.46
N ASP A 707 -3.88 -6.06 31.19
CA ASP A 707 -2.56 -6.06 30.57
C ASP A 707 -2.36 -7.38 29.79
N PRO A 708 -1.76 -7.35 28.57
CA PRO A 708 -1.59 -8.53 27.71
C PRO A 708 -0.98 -9.73 28.44
N TYR A 709 -1.75 -10.81 28.57
CA TYR A 709 -1.36 -11.99 29.35
C TYR A 709 -0.53 -12.99 28.53
N THR A 710 -1.07 -13.45 27.40
CA THR A 710 -0.34 -14.32 26.46
C THR A 710 -0.28 -13.69 25.09
N ALA A 711 0.76 -14.04 24.35
CA ALA A 711 0.95 -13.72 22.97
C ALA A 711 1.10 -15.01 22.15
N THR A 712 0.35 -15.09 21.05
CA THR A 712 0.45 -16.14 20.03
C THR A 712 0.63 -15.46 18.68
N ALA A 713 1.32 -16.10 17.73
CA ALA A 713 1.52 -15.52 16.40
C ALA A 713 0.90 -16.39 15.29
N PRO A 714 -0.44 -16.49 15.18
CA PRO A 714 -1.06 -17.37 14.20
C PRO A 714 -1.45 -16.69 12.88
N ALA A 715 -1.45 -15.36 12.77
CA ALA A 715 -2.07 -14.67 11.64
C ALA A 715 -1.07 -13.85 10.83
N VAL A 716 -1.11 -14.02 9.51
CA VAL A 716 -0.58 -13.05 8.56
C VAL A 716 -1.77 -12.27 8.01
N THR A 717 -1.71 -10.94 8.09
CA THR A 717 -2.70 -10.02 7.56
C THR A 717 -2.06 -9.18 6.46
N ILE A 718 -2.90 -8.70 5.54
CA ILE A 718 -2.56 -7.65 4.58
C ILE A 718 -3.62 -6.58 4.72
N ASP A 719 -3.19 -5.33 4.88
CA ASP A 719 -4.03 -4.15 4.80
C ASP A 719 -3.46 -3.24 3.72
N VAL A 720 -4.33 -2.63 2.92
CA VAL A 720 -3.94 -1.84 1.75
C VAL A 720 -4.35 -0.40 2.02
N ASP A 721 -3.52 0.27 2.81
CA ASP A 721 -3.89 1.52 3.47
C ASP A 721 -3.96 2.69 2.49
N ARG A 722 -3.14 2.64 1.43
CA ARG A 722 -3.07 3.67 0.38
C ARG A 722 -2.91 3.04 -1.00
N ASP A 723 -3.92 3.15 -1.85
CA ASP A 723 -3.85 2.83 -3.26
C ASP A 723 -4.51 3.89 -4.14
N VAL A 724 -3.71 4.89 -4.57
CA VAL A 724 -4.21 6.10 -5.24
C VAL A 724 -3.86 6.10 -6.72
N TYR A 725 -4.91 6.08 -7.55
CA TYR A 725 -4.80 6.13 -9.02
C TYR A 725 -5.29 7.46 -9.59
N ILE A 726 -4.69 7.83 -10.72
CA ILE A 726 -5.06 8.99 -11.54
C ILE A 726 -5.50 8.47 -12.92
N PRO A 727 -6.79 8.13 -13.10
CA PRO A 727 -7.31 7.67 -14.37
C PRO A 727 -7.69 8.86 -15.27
N ILE A 728 -7.19 8.87 -16.50
CA ILE A 728 -7.53 9.89 -17.52
C ILE A 728 -8.03 9.17 -18.77
N SER A 729 -9.29 9.38 -19.14
CA SER A 729 -9.84 8.83 -20.38
C SER A 729 -9.21 9.51 -21.60
N THR A 730 -8.77 8.72 -22.57
CA THR A 730 -8.22 9.24 -23.84
C THR A 730 -9.25 10.00 -24.68
N THR A 731 -10.53 9.89 -24.33
CA THR A 731 -11.66 10.56 -24.99
C THR A 731 -12.41 11.51 -24.06
N GLY A 732 -11.93 11.71 -22.82
CA GLY A 732 -12.57 12.56 -21.83
C GLY A 732 -13.88 11.99 -21.28
N SER A 733 -14.01 10.65 -21.24
CA SER A 733 -15.18 9.96 -20.69
C SER A 733 -15.04 9.73 -19.17
N PRO A 734 -15.73 10.53 -18.32
CA PRO A 734 -15.72 10.30 -16.87
C PRO A 734 -16.41 8.97 -16.49
N VAL A 735 -17.22 8.39 -17.38
CA VAL A 735 -17.80 7.07 -17.15
C VAL A 735 -16.72 5.98 -17.24
N ALA A 736 -15.77 6.10 -18.18
CA ALA A 736 -14.67 5.15 -18.30
C ALA A 736 -13.72 5.24 -17.09
N GLU A 737 -13.41 6.45 -16.64
CA GLU A 737 -12.57 6.71 -15.45
C GLU A 737 -13.21 6.13 -14.18
N ASN A 738 -14.48 6.45 -13.91
CA ASN A 738 -15.21 5.90 -12.76
C ASN A 738 -15.32 4.37 -12.85
N GLN A 739 -15.49 3.84 -14.07
CA GLN A 739 -15.58 2.40 -14.28
C GLN A 739 -14.24 1.70 -13.97
N PHE A 740 -13.12 2.29 -14.37
CA PHE A 740 -11.79 1.80 -13.99
C PHE A 740 -11.65 1.73 -12.47
N LEU A 741 -11.96 2.82 -11.76
CA LEU A 741 -11.83 2.89 -10.29
C LEU A 741 -12.69 1.84 -9.59
N ILE A 742 -13.96 1.68 -9.99
CA ILE A 742 -14.86 0.68 -9.40
C ILE A 742 -14.36 -0.75 -9.65
N THR A 743 -13.91 -1.05 -10.88
CA THR A 743 -13.36 -2.38 -11.19
C THR A 743 -12.12 -2.66 -10.36
N SER A 744 -11.20 -1.68 -10.29
CA SER A 744 -9.96 -1.80 -9.54
C SER A 744 -10.21 -2.03 -8.06
N ALA A 745 -11.09 -1.23 -7.43
CA ALA A 745 -11.43 -1.35 -6.01
C ALA A 745 -12.07 -2.70 -5.64
N LEU A 746 -12.95 -3.24 -6.49
CA LEU A 746 -13.57 -4.53 -6.22
C LEU A 746 -12.57 -5.68 -6.33
N ALA A 747 -11.70 -5.63 -7.33
CA ALA A 747 -10.74 -6.70 -7.56
C ALA A 747 -9.57 -6.67 -6.58
N SER A 748 -9.09 -5.49 -6.20
CA SER A 748 -8.08 -5.30 -5.16
C SER A 748 -8.53 -5.89 -3.81
N SER A 749 -9.77 -5.66 -3.38
CA SER A 749 -10.29 -6.28 -2.15
C SER A 749 -10.38 -7.83 -2.23
N ALA A 750 -10.67 -8.37 -3.41
CA ALA A 750 -10.58 -9.82 -3.62
C ALA A 750 -9.12 -10.30 -3.58
N LEU A 751 -8.19 -9.54 -4.14
CA LEU A 751 -6.78 -9.91 -4.18
C LEU A 751 -6.13 -10.00 -2.79
N GLU A 752 -6.61 -9.26 -1.78
CA GLU A 752 -6.08 -9.35 -0.40
C GLU A 752 -6.09 -10.80 0.14
N HIS A 753 -7.24 -11.47 0.07
CA HIS A 753 -7.32 -12.86 0.53
C HIS A 753 -6.66 -13.82 -0.46
N ILE A 754 -6.81 -13.61 -1.77
CA ILE A 754 -6.23 -14.48 -2.80
C ILE A 754 -4.71 -14.52 -2.68
N CYS A 755 -4.06 -13.36 -2.50
CA CYS A 755 -2.61 -13.27 -2.37
C CYS A 755 -2.10 -13.98 -1.13
N LEU A 756 -2.83 -13.89 -0.01
CA LEU A 756 -2.52 -14.64 1.20
C LEU A 756 -2.65 -16.15 0.97
N GLU A 757 -3.73 -16.64 0.35
CA GLU A 757 -3.92 -18.08 0.09
C GLU A 757 -2.97 -18.64 -0.98
N GLN A 758 -2.56 -17.81 -1.93
CA GLN A 758 -1.54 -18.19 -2.92
C GLN A 758 -0.17 -18.35 -2.26
N SER A 759 0.16 -17.44 -1.34
CA SER A 759 1.46 -17.37 -0.68
C SER A 759 1.57 -18.31 0.52
N LEU A 760 0.47 -18.52 1.24
CA LEU A 760 0.37 -19.27 2.49
C LEU A 760 -0.59 -20.45 2.33
N ARG A 761 -0.29 -21.57 2.98
CA ARG A 761 -1.19 -22.75 3.01
C ARG A 761 -2.25 -22.56 4.09
N GLY A 762 -3.28 -21.76 3.82
CA GLY A 762 -4.36 -21.49 4.77
C GLY A 762 -5.56 -20.87 4.09
N THR A 763 -6.61 -20.61 4.86
CA THR A 763 -7.77 -19.82 4.40
C THR A 763 -7.63 -18.39 4.86
N ALA A 764 -7.81 -17.43 3.96
CA ALA A 764 -7.81 -16.01 4.29
C ALA A 764 -9.22 -15.43 4.16
N ILE A 765 -9.49 -14.31 4.86
CA ILE A 765 -10.77 -13.61 4.82
C ILE A 765 -10.51 -12.18 4.33
N SER A 766 -11.37 -11.69 3.44
CA SER A 766 -11.46 -10.31 2.99
C SER A 766 -12.91 -9.84 3.10
N THR A 767 -13.16 -8.54 2.91
CA THR A 767 -14.53 -8.01 2.79
C THR A 767 -15.34 -8.73 1.72
N VAL A 768 -14.76 -8.96 0.54
CA VAL A 768 -15.42 -9.69 -0.55
C VAL A 768 -15.77 -11.13 -0.14
N ARG A 769 -14.90 -11.79 0.62
CA ARG A 769 -15.17 -13.16 1.11
C ARG A 769 -16.23 -13.22 2.20
N MET A 770 -16.32 -12.19 3.04
CA MET A 770 -17.42 -12.06 3.99
C MET A 770 -18.76 -11.83 3.27
N ILE A 771 -18.78 -10.98 2.24
CA ILE A 771 -19.96 -10.77 1.38
C ILE A 771 -20.34 -12.09 0.69
N GLN A 772 -19.36 -12.86 0.21
CA GLN A 772 -19.61 -14.19 -0.37
C GLN A 772 -20.24 -15.15 0.66
N ALA A 773 -19.70 -15.25 1.87
CA ALA A 773 -20.26 -16.10 2.91
C ALA A 773 -21.69 -15.68 3.32
N ALA A 774 -21.96 -14.37 3.36
CA ALA A 774 -23.30 -13.83 3.56
C ALA A 774 -24.26 -14.24 2.42
N ASN A 775 -23.80 -14.18 1.17
CA ASN A 775 -24.57 -14.63 0.01
C ASN A 775 -24.90 -16.14 0.07
N GLU A 776 -23.93 -16.98 0.44
CA GLU A 776 -24.08 -18.44 0.57
C GLU A 776 -25.06 -18.83 1.69
N THR A 777 -25.19 -18.00 2.71
CA THR A 777 -26.15 -18.17 3.82
C THR A 777 -27.49 -17.48 3.57
N PHE A 778 -27.73 -16.99 2.35
CA PHE A 778 -28.94 -16.26 1.95
C PHE A 778 -29.22 -14.99 2.77
N MET A 779 -28.17 -14.40 3.35
CA MET A 779 -28.26 -13.10 4.02
C MET A 779 -28.42 -11.99 2.95
N PRO A 780 -29.35 -11.03 3.14
CA PRO A 780 -29.51 -9.92 2.21
C PRO A 780 -28.26 -9.04 2.11
N ILE A 781 -27.76 -8.82 0.90
CA ILE A 781 -26.66 -7.89 0.60
C ILE A 781 -27.25 -6.61 0.03
N TYR A 782 -27.18 -5.53 0.80
CA TYR A 782 -27.77 -4.24 0.44
C TYR A 782 -26.80 -3.37 -0.37
N THR A 783 -27.32 -2.67 -1.38
CA THR A 783 -26.61 -1.53 -1.99
C THR A 783 -27.10 -0.26 -1.32
N ILE A 784 -26.21 0.49 -0.66
CA ILE A 784 -26.57 1.69 0.10
C ILE A 784 -26.21 2.94 -0.72
N ASP A 785 -27.15 3.88 -0.80
CA ASP A 785 -26.96 5.20 -1.42
C ASP A 785 -27.62 6.29 -0.57
N SER A 786 -27.47 7.55 -0.98
CA SER A 786 -28.07 8.69 -0.28
C SER A 786 -29.61 8.63 -0.20
N ALA A 787 -30.27 7.86 -1.06
CA ALA A 787 -31.72 7.75 -1.09
C ALA A 787 -32.24 6.72 -0.09
N ASN A 788 -31.46 5.67 0.23
CA ASN A 788 -31.92 4.57 1.07
C ASN A 788 -31.21 4.43 2.43
N ILE A 789 -30.14 5.20 2.67
CA ILE A 789 -29.30 5.06 3.87
C ILE A 789 -30.12 5.09 5.17
N ASN A 790 -31.07 6.01 5.30
CA ASN A 790 -31.90 6.14 6.51
C ASN A 790 -32.85 4.96 6.73
N SER A 791 -33.22 4.23 5.68
CA SER A 791 -34.10 3.07 5.76
C SER A 791 -33.36 1.75 5.89
N VAL A 792 -32.15 1.65 5.32
CA VAL A 792 -31.36 0.41 5.32
C VAL A 792 -30.48 0.33 6.56
N LEU A 793 -29.86 1.44 6.97
CA LEU A 793 -28.91 1.45 8.09
C LEU A 793 -29.49 0.83 9.38
N PRO A 794 -30.76 1.11 9.78
CA PRO A 794 -31.34 0.46 10.97
C PRO A 794 -31.40 -1.07 10.90
N ASN A 795 -31.49 -1.66 9.70
CA ASN A 795 -31.53 -3.11 9.52
C ASN A 795 -30.15 -3.77 9.64
N LEU A 796 -29.07 -2.98 9.69
CA LEU A 796 -27.69 -3.46 9.79
C LEU A 796 -27.15 -3.42 11.23
N VAL A 797 -27.84 -2.75 12.16
CA VAL A 797 -27.36 -2.48 13.54
C VAL A 797 -27.61 -3.67 14.49
N ASP A 798 -28.50 -4.60 14.14
CA ASP A 798 -28.88 -5.75 15.00
C ASP A 798 -27.88 -6.94 14.97
N MET A 799 -26.61 -6.70 14.61
CA MET A 799 -25.54 -7.72 14.59
C MET A 799 -24.50 -7.55 15.72
N SER A 800 -24.86 -6.96 16.86
CA SER A 800 -23.99 -6.81 18.03
C SER A 800 -23.89 -8.07 18.88
#